data_AF-A0A2N1RTG1-F1
#
_entry.id   AF-A0A2N1RTG1-F1
#
_cell.length_a   1.000
_cell.length_b   1.000
_cell.length_c   1.000
_cell.angle_alpha   90.00
_cell.angle_beta   90.00
_cell.angle_gamma   90.00
#
_symmetry.space_group_name_H-M   'P 1'
#
loop_
_entity.id
_entity.type
_entity.pdbx_description
1 polymer ?
#
loop_
_entity_poly.entity_id
_entity_poly.type
_entity_poly.pdbx_seq_one_letter_code
_entity_poly.pdbx_strand_id
1 'polypeptide(L)'
;MSFHRDKIVKFDYNPVLNAQIDYLNAVGATDSTTLRTLDFTPSDTNTIYVSKTGDDSTGTGTAADPVLTIKKAESLITAVKCNIVILDDGIYEEESLAFDTNCRNISAALGKKPTIKPLLVPSTSNYFIETIKGATVVSVNDGRINTRHSKSIPLANGNHVIVYNQKDDTTWYGDIFFVIVDKNGNIVKSETQVMTSSSIRYWDICALESGNFVIMYDWTGTDSKKFKVYSGEGSLVYEHTTGIVIGQDSCLISSVGGHSDRFVVVGWVTSSTQYMIISVTGTIIKSYTVLFSAKIDVDIYMTKGGVIPRPAGGFIVFFKISGSADNRWCVCDNSGAILNYAQILSGTDLCSGCVSGNGITFVCRNTSNQLYFIEFSLIDYSIIRNASLVTPTGDSYYLKIIRLKDLNYVLVAGYTSPTVTFLSRDWGVISTEAISSNDPVDVSYNLNTDRLLINYTNHTAPFRVYEYIKGGFLVDWWKFSSDITLNGIIFDNLEEYLYRYIYSSSGVFKIKWCNFTNIKRVDYKDVDSYPLYVVNITGSAIEILNCKISENDAGFNLTSNSVLVQYCQFYKQLLNPAVHVIGAGAGIIVNHNDFLYNYVSVKLEDNNGLEVLKNNIFYTSLLYSIQAETAVTYTNSVENAVSFNATTGAQVIRSHPHYINDGYVSLEVMDLVLKSRELGYKFESPAIRLADDLKNAGSVEFEIADGSRTWDTIYVMKPKIKKGYNPVGAIETIYKDGDVDTYRDSSTEVLKLEWDSLTESDFQKLLTLYFCSNNLVQITLDPESEPGVYGTYRLVYDKINASPKNWQFDDIGKNDFDLTFKRAYNEGL
;
A
#
# COMPACT_ATOMS: atom_id res chain seq x y z
N MET A 1 18.35 -3.76 -4.76
CA MET A 1 18.97 -3.42 -3.47
C MET A 1 18.32 -2.13 -2.99
N SER A 2 17.66 -2.13 -1.85
CA SER A 2 16.95 -0.96 -1.30
C SER A 2 17.45 -0.70 0.11
N PHE A 3 17.58 0.58 0.47
CA PHE A 3 17.93 1.01 1.82
C PHE A 3 16.63 1.22 2.60
N HIS A 4 16.40 0.41 3.64
CA HIS A 4 15.16 0.46 4.40
C HIS A 4 15.26 1.47 5.55
N ARG A 5 14.11 1.98 6.01
CA ARG A 5 14.04 2.94 7.14
C ARG A 5 14.59 2.38 8.45
N ASP A 6 14.69 1.05 8.56
CA ASP A 6 15.32 0.33 9.66
C ASP A 6 16.86 0.32 9.60
N LYS A 7 17.47 1.01 8.61
CA LYS A 7 18.91 1.07 8.37
C LYS A 7 19.54 -0.26 7.96
N ILE A 8 18.73 -1.17 7.42
CA ILE A 8 19.17 -2.45 6.85
C ILE A 8 19.20 -2.34 5.32
N VAL A 9 20.26 -2.86 4.70
CA VAL A 9 20.31 -3.03 3.24
C VAL A 9 19.62 -4.35 2.91
N LYS A 10 18.46 -4.28 2.26
CA LYS A 10 17.71 -5.47 1.86
C LYS A 10 17.75 -5.66 0.35
N PHE A 11 17.71 -6.92 -0.06
CA PHE A 11 17.58 -7.31 -1.46
C PHE A 11 16.15 -7.77 -1.69
N ASP A 12 15.17 -6.87 -1.59
CA ASP A 12 13.77 -7.27 -1.68
C ASP A 12 13.27 -7.41 -3.12
N TYR A 13 12.42 -8.42 -3.35
CA TYR A 13 11.56 -8.53 -4.52
C TYR A 13 10.18 -7.98 -4.17
N ASN A 14 9.76 -6.92 -4.85
CA ASN A 14 8.40 -6.37 -4.74
C ASN A 14 7.68 -6.54 -6.09
N PRO A 15 6.63 -7.38 -6.18
CA PRO A 15 5.95 -7.67 -7.45
C PRO A 15 5.09 -6.50 -7.96
N VAL A 16 4.75 -5.51 -7.13
CA VAL A 16 3.88 -4.38 -7.49
C VAL A 16 4.67 -3.16 -7.97
N LEU A 17 5.86 -2.91 -7.39
CA LEU A 17 6.70 -1.76 -7.76
C LEU A 17 7.64 -2.01 -8.96
N ASN A 18 7.95 -3.28 -9.27
CA ASN A 18 8.96 -3.66 -10.28
C ASN A 18 8.37 -3.99 -11.67
N ALA A 19 7.10 -3.67 -11.95
CA ALA A 19 6.44 -3.95 -13.23
C ALA A 19 6.67 -2.87 -14.32
N GLN A 20 7.34 -1.75 -14.00
CA GLN A 20 7.69 -0.73 -14.98
C GLN A 20 9.10 -0.16 -14.71
N ILE A 21 10.13 -0.83 -15.24
CA ILE A 21 11.43 -0.19 -15.50
C ILE A 21 11.98 -0.76 -16.82
N ASP A 22 12.34 0.13 -17.75
CA ASP A 22 13.04 -0.19 -18.99
C ASP A 22 14.37 -0.92 -18.73
N TYR A 23 14.64 -1.92 -19.56
CA TYR A 23 15.76 -2.88 -19.50
C TYR A 23 17.14 -2.28 -19.12
N LEU A 24 17.44 -2.24 -17.82
CA LEU A 24 18.80 -2.17 -17.30
C LEU A 24 18.93 -3.07 -16.05
N ASN A 25 19.44 -4.29 -16.30
CA ASN A 25 19.99 -5.28 -15.37
C ASN A 25 19.27 -5.47 -14.02
N ALA A 26 18.36 -6.44 -13.99
CA ALA A 26 17.73 -6.97 -12.78
C ALA A 26 18.75 -7.72 -11.89
N VAL A 27 19.31 -7.03 -10.89
CA VAL A 27 20.09 -7.68 -9.82
C VAL A 27 19.36 -7.49 -8.48
N GLY A 28 18.44 -8.42 -8.18
CA GLY A 28 17.67 -8.51 -6.94
C GLY A 28 17.43 -9.96 -6.52
N ALA A 29 16.96 -10.23 -5.30
CA ALA A 29 16.51 -11.57 -4.88
C ALA A 29 15.40 -12.05 -5.81
N THR A 30 15.61 -13.18 -6.49
CA THR A 30 14.56 -13.84 -7.26
C THR A 30 14.73 -15.33 -7.08
N ASP A 31 13.60 -16.00 -6.91
CA ASP A 31 13.53 -17.46 -6.79
C ASP A 31 13.61 -18.12 -8.18
N SER A 32 13.61 -17.31 -9.25
CA SER A 32 13.73 -17.73 -10.64
C SER A 32 15.17 -17.65 -11.13
N THR A 33 15.72 -18.80 -11.53
CA THR A 33 17.08 -18.93 -12.07
C THR A 33 17.25 -18.29 -13.46
N THR A 34 16.17 -18.08 -14.20
CA THR A 34 16.19 -17.51 -15.56
C THR A 34 16.34 -15.99 -15.61
N LEU A 35 16.17 -15.29 -14.48
CA LEU A 35 16.22 -13.82 -14.41
C LEU A 35 17.51 -13.26 -13.77
N ARG A 36 18.40 -14.13 -13.27
CA ARG A 36 19.72 -13.76 -12.71
C ARG A 36 20.84 -14.21 -13.63
N THR A 37 21.23 -13.35 -14.56
CA THR A 37 22.55 -13.47 -15.19
C THR A 37 23.52 -12.59 -14.42
N LEU A 38 24.40 -13.20 -13.61
CA LEU A 38 25.62 -12.51 -13.21
C LEU A 38 26.40 -12.20 -14.49
N ASP A 39 26.98 -11.01 -14.58
CA ASP A 39 27.85 -10.62 -15.69
C ASP A 39 29.21 -11.35 -15.66
N PHE A 40 29.42 -12.22 -14.66
CA PHE A 40 30.56 -13.12 -14.53
C PHE A 40 30.11 -14.53 -14.11
N THR A 41 30.94 -15.53 -14.40
CA THR A 41 30.79 -16.87 -13.85
C THR A 41 31.66 -17.00 -12.60
N PRO A 42 31.08 -17.23 -11.40
CA PRO A 42 31.86 -17.44 -10.19
C PRO A 42 32.80 -18.65 -10.31
N SER A 43 34.05 -18.50 -9.88
CA SER A 43 35.04 -19.56 -9.78
C SER A 43 36.07 -19.21 -8.70
N ASP A 44 36.81 -20.20 -8.20
CA ASP A 44 37.88 -19.96 -7.21
C ASP A 44 39.00 -19.03 -7.69
N THR A 45 39.06 -18.79 -9.01
CA THR A 45 40.05 -17.91 -9.63
C THR A 45 39.66 -16.43 -9.58
N ASN A 46 38.36 -16.12 -9.55
CA ASN A 46 37.85 -14.74 -9.66
C ASN A 46 36.91 -14.33 -8.51
N THR A 47 36.59 -15.25 -7.60
CA THR A 47 35.58 -15.07 -6.55
C THR A 47 36.12 -15.51 -5.20
N ILE A 48 35.77 -14.76 -4.15
CA ILE A 48 35.90 -15.13 -2.75
C ILE A 48 34.53 -15.58 -2.23
N TYR A 49 34.46 -16.77 -1.65
CA TYR A 49 33.21 -17.34 -1.16
C TYR A 49 33.04 -17.16 0.35
N VAL A 50 31.83 -16.80 0.77
CA VAL A 50 31.43 -16.57 2.17
C VAL A 50 30.31 -17.54 2.54
N SER A 51 30.37 -18.13 3.74
CA SER A 51 29.32 -19.01 4.28
C SER A 51 29.32 -19.00 5.80
N LYS A 52 28.15 -19.17 6.43
CA LYS A 52 27.98 -19.37 7.87
C LYS A 52 28.65 -20.64 8.42
N THR A 53 28.99 -21.59 7.56
CA THR A 53 29.80 -22.76 7.93
C THR A 53 31.27 -22.61 7.55
N GLY A 54 31.69 -21.44 7.05
CA GLY A 54 33.08 -21.12 6.74
C GLY A 54 33.93 -20.84 7.99
N ASP A 55 35.20 -20.48 7.78
CA ASP A 55 36.16 -20.18 8.84
C ASP A 55 37.05 -18.99 8.46
N ASP A 56 37.08 -17.93 9.28
CA ASP A 56 37.93 -16.76 9.03
C ASP A 56 39.42 -16.96 9.37
N SER A 57 39.72 -17.99 10.15
CA SER A 57 41.09 -18.35 10.55
C SER A 57 41.75 -19.23 9.49
N THR A 58 41.02 -20.22 8.96
CA THR A 58 41.57 -21.23 8.04
C THR A 58 41.00 -21.19 6.63
N GLY A 59 39.84 -20.55 6.42
CA GLY A 59 39.19 -20.43 5.13
C GLY A 59 40.04 -19.63 4.14
N THR A 60 40.18 -20.18 2.93
CA THR A 60 40.97 -19.57 1.85
C THR A 60 40.12 -18.73 0.90
N GLY A 61 38.80 -18.69 1.12
CA GLY A 61 37.85 -17.99 0.26
C GLY A 61 37.54 -18.74 -1.03
N THR A 62 37.86 -20.03 -1.12
CA THR A 62 37.43 -20.90 -2.22
C THR A 62 36.04 -21.46 -1.94
N ALA A 63 35.37 -22.01 -2.95
CA ALA A 63 34.04 -22.60 -2.80
C ALA A 63 34.05 -23.82 -1.84
N ALA A 64 35.17 -24.56 -1.80
CA ALA A 64 35.36 -25.70 -0.89
C ALA A 64 35.71 -25.25 0.53
N ASP A 65 36.49 -24.17 0.68
CA ASP A 65 36.92 -23.62 1.97
C ASP A 65 36.51 -22.13 2.10
N PRO A 66 35.21 -21.83 2.25
CA PRO A 66 34.71 -20.46 2.33
C PRO A 66 35.13 -19.77 3.65
N VAL A 67 35.19 -18.45 3.64
CA VAL A 67 35.38 -17.66 4.86
C VAL A 67 34.05 -17.44 5.57
N LEU A 68 34.09 -17.15 6.88
CA LEU A 68 32.91 -17.00 7.72
C LEU A 68 32.25 -15.63 7.57
N THR A 69 33.05 -14.56 7.43
CA THR A 69 32.58 -13.17 7.36
C THR A 69 32.88 -12.51 6.03
N ILE A 70 32.06 -11.52 5.66
CA ILE A 70 32.29 -10.66 4.49
C ILE A 70 33.52 -9.78 4.75
N LYS A 71 33.77 -9.36 6.00
CA LYS A 71 34.98 -8.62 6.35
C LYS A 71 36.26 -9.42 6.09
N LYS A 72 36.26 -10.72 6.38
CA LYS A 72 37.38 -11.57 5.99
C LYS A 72 37.50 -11.67 4.47
N ALA A 73 36.39 -11.82 3.76
CA ALA A 73 36.41 -11.88 2.30
C ALA A 73 36.99 -10.61 1.67
N GLU A 74 36.65 -9.43 2.19
CA GLU A 74 37.24 -8.13 1.81
C GLU A 74 38.77 -8.16 1.88
N SER A 75 39.34 -8.73 2.94
CA SER A 75 40.80 -8.83 3.11
C SER A 75 41.50 -9.77 2.12
N LEU A 76 40.74 -10.67 1.47
CA LEU A 76 41.24 -11.64 0.48
C LEU A 76 41.06 -11.17 -0.96
N ILE A 77 40.43 -10.01 -1.18
CA ILE A 77 40.23 -9.45 -2.51
C ILE A 77 41.58 -9.12 -3.15
N THR A 78 41.70 -9.46 -4.43
CA THR A 78 42.84 -9.09 -5.27
C THR A 78 42.33 -8.59 -6.62
N ALA A 79 43.22 -8.03 -7.46
CA ALA A 79 42.85 -7.60 -8.82
C ALA A 79 42.27 -8.74 -9.68
N VAL A 80 42.53 -10.00 -9.33
CA VAL A 80 42.00 -11.20 -10.01
C VAL A 80 40.77 -11.74 -9.28
N LYS A 81 40.85 -11.93 -7.95
CA LYS A 81 39.73 -12.33 -7.09
C LYS A 81 38.93 -11.10 -6.63
N CYS A 82 38.13 -10.59 -7.54
CA CYS A 82 37.46 -9.30 -7.43
C CYS A 82 35.96 -9.38 -7.08
N ASN A 83 35.41 -10.58 -6.88
CA ASN A 83 33.99 -10.77 -6.57
C ASN A 83 33.82 -11.50 -5.24
N ILE A 84 32.75 -11.20 -4.50
CA ILE A 84 32.34 -11.94 -3.31
C ILE A 84 30.99 -12.65 -3.59
N VAL A 85 30.91 -13.94 -3.27
CA VAL A 85 29.67 -14.73 -3.38
C VAL A 85 29.33 -15.38 -2.04
N ILE A 86 28.11 -15.13 -1.55
CA ILE A 86 27.60 -15.72 -0.29
C ILE A 86 26.82 -17.00 -0.61
N LEU A 87 27.27 -18.13 -0.07
CA LEU A 87 26.82 -19.49 -0.45
C LEU A 87 25.56 -19.98 0.27
N ASP A 88 25.07 -19.27 1.28
CA ASP A 88 23.94 -19.70 2.10
C ASP A 88 22.98 -18.55 2.46
N ASP A 89 21.90 -18.95 3.13
CA ASP A 89 20.92 -18.04 3.71
C ASP A 89 21.35 -17.69 5.14
N GLY A 90 21.13 -16.45 5.56
CA GLY A 90 21.44 -16.03 6.93
C GLY A 90 21.69 -14.54 7.07
N ILE A 91 21.82 -14.09 8.32
CA ILE A 91 22.14 -12.69 8.66
C ILE A 91 23.65 -12.58 8.93
N TYR A 92 24.35 -11.83 8.10
CA TYR A 92 25.77 -11.51 8.21
C TYR A 92 25.92 -10.19 8.95
N GLU A 93 26.28 -10.27 10.23
CA GLU A 93 26.56 -9.11 11.06
C GLU A 93 28.02 -8.69 10.81
N GLU A 94 28.20 -7.54 10.16
CA GLU A 94 29.51 -7.11 9.67
C GLU A 94 29.90 -5.76 10.28
N GLU A 95 31.14 -5.65 10.74
CA GLU A 95 31.76 -4.36 11.08
C GLU A 95 31.93 -3.50 9.81
N SER A 96 32.48 -2.29 9.92
CA SER A 96 32.70 -1.38 8.78
C SER A 96 33.40 -2.09 7.60
N LEU A 97 32.63 -2.38 6.56
CA LEU A 97 33.12 -2.95 5.30
C LEU A 97 33.76 -1.82 4.48
N ALA A 98 35.02 -2.01 4.08
CA ALA A 98 35.82 -1.01 3.36
C ALA A 98 36.32 -1.61 2.04
N PHE A 99 35.43 -1.72 1.06
CA PHE A 99 35.79 -2.26 -0.23
C PHE A 99 36.75 -1.32 -0.97
N ASP A 100 37.91 -1.84 -1.36
CA ASP A 100 38.85 -1.13 -2.20
C ASP A 100 38.41 -1.14 -3.68
N THR A 101 39.23 -0.54 -4.56
CA THR A 101 38.98 -0.53 -6.01
C THR A 101 38.98 -1.91 -6.67
N ASN A 102 39.47 -2.95 -5.99
CA ASN A 102 39.51 -4.30 -6.52
C ASN A 102 38.20 -5.07 -6.29
N CYS A 103 37.35 -4.66 -5.34
CA CYS A 103 36.03 -5.26 -5.18
C CYS A 103 35.07 -4.77 -6.27
N ARG A 104 34.65 -5.67 -7.15
CA ARG A 104 33.70 -5.38 -8.24
C ARG A 104 32.27 -5.70 -7.86
N ASN A 105 32.03 -6.86 -7.25
CA ASN A 105 30.68 -7.38 -7.00
C ASN A 105 30.58 -8.09 -5.65
N ILE A 106 29.41 -7.97 -5.01
CA ILE A 106 28.97 -8.81 -3.89
C ILE A 106 27.61 -9.38 -4.27
N SER A 107 27.47 -10.70 -4.26
CA SER A 107 26.25 -11.37 -4.72
C SER A 107 25.91 -12.58 -3.86
N ALA A 108 24.65 -12.98 -3.89
CA ALA A 108 24.21 -14.24 -3.32
C ALA A 108 24.38 -15.36 -4.35
N ALA A 109 24.74 -16.56 -3.90
CA ALA A 109 24.70 -17.75 -4.72
C ALA A 109 23.28 -18.03 -5.24
N LEU A 110 23.20 -18.85 -6.29
CA LEU A 110 21.92 -19.19 -6.91
C LEU A 110 20.98 -19.83 -5.90
N GLY A 111 19.76 -19.29 -5.78
CA GLY A 111 18.75 -19.77 -4.82
C GLY A 111 18.96 -19.32 -3.38
N LYS A 112 19.91 -18.42 -3.09
CA LYS A 112 20.21 -17.92 -1.73
C LYS A 112 19.76 -16.48 -1.49
N LYS A 113 19.41 -16.18 -0.23
CA LYS A 113 18.83 -14.94 0.30
C LYS A 113 19.58 -14.47 1.58
N PRO A 114 20.89 -14.17 1.51
CA PRO A 114 21.61 -13.62 2.65
C PRO A 114 21.16 -12.18 2.94
N THR A 115 21.22 -11.80 4.21
CA THR A 115 20.97 -10.44 4.72
C THR A 115 22.27 -9.91 5.32
N ILE A 116 22.70 -8.70 4.93
CA ILE A 116 23.87 -8.04 5.53
C ILE A 116 23.38 -6.99 6.52
N LYS A 117 23.78 -7.13 7.78
CA LYS A 117 23.40 -6.25 8.89
C LYS A 117 24.67 -5.56 9.42
N PRO A 118 24.78 -4.24 9.32
CA PRO A 118 25.91 -3.52 9.91
C PRO A 118 25.92 -3.68 11.45
N LEU A 119 27.08 -4.02 12.02
CA LEU A 119 27.33 -4.00 13.45
C LEU A 119 27.55 -2.56 13.92
N LEU A 120 26.74 -2.13 14.89
CA LEU A 120 26.89 -0.83 15.55
C LEU A 120 28.07 -0.92 16.54
N VAL A 121 29.27 -0.52 16.12
CA VAL A 121 30.41 -0.38 17.03
C VAL A 121 30.27 0.96 17.76
N PRO A 122 30.08 1.00 19.10
CA PRO A 122 29.67 2.23 19.81
C PRO A 122 30.72 3.33 19.95
N SER A 123 31.94 3.17 19.43
CA SER A 123 33.10 3.96 19.89
C SER A 123 33.85 4.78 18.86
N THR A 124 33.47 4.78 17.58
CA THR A 124 34.07 5.70 16.60
C THR A 124 32.99 6.36 15.76
N SER A 125 33.05 7.69 15.67
CA SER A 125 32.10 8.57 14.97
C SER A 125 32.10 8.41 13.43
N ASN A 126 32.49 7.24 12.91
CA ASN A 126 32.54 6.95 11.49
C ASN A 126 31.35 6.08 11.09
N TYR A 127 30.16 6.69 11.06
CA TYR A 127 29.02 6.13 10.35
C TYR A 127 29.21 6.37 8.86
N PHE A 128 29.82 5.43 8.15
CA PHE A 128 29.81 5.47 6.69
C PHE A 128 29.78 4.05 6.11
N ILE A 129 28.63 3.67 5.56
CA ILE A 129 28.63 3.10 4.21
C ILE A 129 28.86 4.31 3.30
N GLU A 130 30.10 4.78 3.23
CA GLU A 130 30.51 5.65 2.14
C GLU A 130 30.62 4.75 0.92
N THR A 131 30.17 5.27 -0.21
CA THR A 131 30.23 4.66 -1.54
C THR A 131 29.04 3.76 -1.94
N ILE A 132 27.83 4.31 -1.91
CA ILE A 132 27.09 4.30 -3.18
C ILE A 132 27.89 5.22 -4.11
N LYS A 133 28.47 4.66 -5.17
CA LYS A 133 29.18 5.38 -6.23
C LYS A 133 28.41 6.65 -6.64
N GLY A 134 29.05 7.81 -6.47
CA GLY A 134 28.57 9.10 -6.95
C GLY A 134 28.93 10.30 -6.05
N ALA A 135 29.12 10.09 -4.75
CA ALA A 135 29.59 11.14 -3.85
C ALA A 135 31.11 11.07 -3.74
N THR A 136 31.81 11.78 -4.61
CA THR A 136 33.24 12.06 -4.40
C THR A 136 33.32 13.09 -3.28
N VAL A 137 33.80 12.69 -2.10
CA VAL A 137 34.23 13.65 -1.07
C VAL A 137 35.48 14.32 -1.62
N VAL A 138 35.28 15.44 -2.31
CA VAL A 138 36.39 16.32 -2.69
C VAL A 138 36.84 17.00 -1.41
N SER A 139 37.83 16.43 -0.72
CA SER A 139 38.55 17.16 0.33
C SER A 139 39.32 18.28 -0.35
N VAL A 140 38.78 19.50 -0.36
CA VAL A 140 39.52 20.70 -0.75
C VAL A 140 40.47 21.03 0.40
N ASN A 141 41.55 20.25 0.52
CA ASN A 141 42.52 20.37 1.59
C ASN A 141 43.68 21.27 1.12
N ASP A 142 43.43 22.57 0.97
CA ASP A 142 44.47 23.55 0.54
C ASP A 142 45.37 24.01 1.70
N GLY A 143 45.32 23.37 2.87
CA GLY A 143 46.08 23.80 4.06
C GLY A 143 45.72 25.20 4.57
N ARG A 144 44.74 25.84 3.94
CA ARG A 144 44.16 27.13 4.24
C ARG A 144 42.69 26.89 4.57
N ILE A 145 42.35 27.12 5.84
CA ILE A 145 41.10 27.76 6.27
C ILE A 145 39.92 26.86 6.71
N ASN A 146 39.40 27.20 7.89
CA ASN A 146 38.13 26.78 8.50
C ASN A 146 36.93 27.04 7.56
N THR A 147 36.52 26.05 6.76
CA THR A 147 35.27 26.10 5.99
C THR A 147 34.08 25.77 6.92
N ARG A 148 33.39 26.81 7.44
CA ARG A 148 32.24 26.60 8.34
C ARG A 148 30.90 26.45 7.61
N HIS A 149 30.81 26.90 6.36
CA HIS A 149 29.57 26.89 5.59
C HIS A 149 29.92 26.52 4.16
N SER A 150 29.38 25.39 3.68
CA SER A 150 29.41 25.00 2.28
C SER A 150 28.02 24.52 1.84
N LYS A 151 27.68 24.74 0.58
CA LYS A 151 26.42 24.30 -0.02
C LYS A 151 26.74 23.84 -1.43
N SER A 152 26.21 22.68 -1.79
CA SER A 152 26.32 22.13 -3.13
C SER A 152 24.97 22.04 -3.80
N ILE A 153 24.95 22.30 -5.11
CA ILE A 153 23.76 22.12 -5.95
C ILE A 153 24.15 21.40 -7.25
N PRO A 154 23.32 20.46 -7.74
CA PRO A 154 23.50 19.89 -9.07
C PRO A 154 23.09 20.90 -10.15
N LEU A 155 23.81 20.89 -11.27
CA LEU A 155 23.49 21.62 -12.49
C LEU A 155 22.84 20.70 -13.51
N ALA A 156 22.14 21.29 -14.50
CA ALA A 156 21.45 20.53 -15.56
C ALA A 156 22.39 19.66 -16.41
N ASN A 157 23.69 19.99 -16.48
CA ASN A 157 24.71 19.21 -17.19
C ASN A 157 25.29 18.04 -16.36
N GLY A 158 24.82 17.81 -15.13
CA GLY A 158 25.31 16.77 -14.23
C GLY A 158 26.55 17.14 -13.42
N ASN A 159 27.07 18.36 -13.57
CA ASN A 159 28.12 18.89 -12.69
C ASN A 159 27.50 19.39 -11.38
N HIS A 160 28.33 19.60 -10.36
CA HIS A 160 27.95 20.22 -9.09
C HIS A 160 28.72 21.51 -8.87
N VAL A 161 28.01 22.56 -8.44
CA VAL A 161 28.64 23.77 -7.92
C VAL A 161 28.71 23.64 -6.41
N ILE A 162 29.90 23.89 -5.85
CA ILE A 162 30.11 23.95 -4.40
C ILE A 162 30.51 25.38 -4.08
N VAL A 163 29.67 26.06 -3.30
CA VAL A 163 29.96 27.40 -2.77
C VAL A 163 30.39 27.26 -1.32
N TYR A 164 31.41 28.00 -0.93
CA TYR A 164 31.92 28.02 0.44
C TYR A 164 32.46 29.39 0.81
N ASN A 165 32.56 29.61 2.11
CA ASN A 165 33.20 30.78 2.67
C ASN A 165 34.61 30.43 3.15
N GLN A 166 35.61 31.17 2.69
CA GLN A 166 36.98 31.07 3.15
C GLN A 166 37.20 32.16 4.23
N LYS A 167 37.25 31.71 5.49
CA LYS A 167 37.39 32.52 6.70
C LYS A 167 38.84 32.68 7.16
N ASP A 168 39.30 33.91 7.41
CA ASP A 168 40.46 34.13 8.29
C ASP A 168 40.05 33.91 9.75
N ASP A 169 40.80 33.11 10.51
CA ASP A 169 40.42 32.56 11.83
C ASP A 169 39.89 33.59 12.85
N THR A 170 40.20 34.88 12.67
CA THR A 170 39.90 35.98 13.58
C THR A 170 38.56 36.70 13.37
N THR A 171 37.84 36.52 12.26
CA THR A 171 36.57 37.24 12.02
C THR A 171 35.45 36.33 11.54
N TRP A 172 34.19 36.60 11.91
CA TRP A 172 33.02 35.80 11.49
C TRP A 172 32.65 35.97 10.00
N TYR A 173 33.47 36.69 9.25
CA TYR A 173 33.23 37.09 7.88
C TYR A 173 34.40 36.60 7.01
N GLY A 174 34.11 36.19 5.79
CA GLY A 174 35.14 35.71 4.88
C GLY A 174 34.70 35.81 3.44
N ASP A 175 35.63 35.59 2.53
CA ASP A 175 35.40 35.69 1.09
C ASP A 175 34.56 34.49 0.62
N ILE A 176 33.65 34.71 -0.33
CA ILE A 176 32.88 33.63 -0.94
C ILE A 176 33.62 33.13 -2.17
N PHE A 177 33.80 31.82 -2.24
CA PHE A 177 34.35 31.12 -3.38
C PHE A 177 33.36 30.07 -3.89
N PHE A 178 33.53 29.66 -5.13
CA PHE A 178 32.92 28.44 -5.64
C PHE A 178 33.92 27.61 -6.46
N VAL A 179 33.66 26.31 -6.51
CA VAL A 179 34.28 25.36 -7.44
C VAL A 179 33.18 24.63 -8.20
N ILE A 180 33.47 24.18 -9.42
CA ILE A 180 32.58 23.28 -10.16
C ILE A 180 33.29 21.95 -10.31
N VAL A 181 32.61 20.88 -9.92
CA VAL A 181 33.10 19.51 -10.06
C VAL A 181 32.19 18.72 -10.98
N ASP A 182 32.75 17.83 -11.79
CA ASP A 182 31.95 16.92 -12.60
C ASP A 182 31.34 15.80 -11.73
N LYS A 183 30.49 14.98 -12.33
CA LYS A 183 29.88 13.80 -11.69
C LYS A 183 30.89 12.77 -11.16
N ASN A 184 32.15 12.83 -11.59
CA ASN A 184 33.23 11.96 -11.14
C ASN A 184 34.10 12.64 -10.05
N GLY A 185 33.75 13.86 -9.63
CA GLY A 185 34.50 14.66 -8.67
C GLY A 185 35.73 15.38 -9.22
N ASN A 186 35.96 15.39 -10.54
CA ASN A 186 37.05 16.17 -11.11
C ASN A 186 36.70 17.65 -11.11
N ILE A 187 37.66 18.52 -10.79
CA ILE A 187 37.49 19.97 -10.85
C ILE A 187 37.34 20.41 -12.31
N VAL A 188 36.13 20.85 -12.69
CA VAL A 188 35.80 21.44 -14.00
C VAL A 188 36.13 22.94 -14.01
N LYS A 189 35.87 23.61 -12.88
CA LYS A 189 36.23 25.01 -12.66
C LYS A 189 36.95 25.12 -11.32
N SER A 190 38.20 25.60 -11.38
CA SER A 190 38.99 25.89 -10.19
C SER A 190 38.29 26.93 -9.32
N GLU A 191 38.78 27.06 -8.08
CA GLU A 191 38.31 28.05 -7.13
C GLU A 191 38.18 29.42 -7.81
N THR A 192 36.96 29.96 -7.77
CA THR A 192 36.62 31.24 -8.37
C THR A 192 36.01 32.11 -7.29
N GLN A 193 36.63 33.26 -7.05
CA GLN A 193 36.17 34.21 -6.05
C GLN A 193 34.90 34.91 -6.53
N VAL A 194 33.83 34.83 -5.74
CA VAL A 194 32.57 35.54 -6.00
C VAL A 194 32.72 37.01 -5.58
N MET A 195 33.31 37.24 -4.40
CA MET A 195 33.60 38.57 -3.89
C MET A 195 34.65 38.55 -2.76
N THR A 196 35.36 39.66 -2.61
CA THR A 196 36.22 39.97 -1.46
C THR A 196 35.45 40.82 -0.44
N SER A 197 35.20 40.33 0.77
CA SER A 197 34.65 41.18 1.83
C SER A 197 34.74 40.57 3.23
N SER A 198 35.27 41.37 4.16
CA SER A 198 35.26 41.12 5.60
C SER A 198 33.87 41.26 6.25
N SER A 199 32.79 41.15 5.47
CA SER A 199 31.47 41.61 5.86
C SER A 199 30.32 40.73 5.35
N ILE A 200 30.56 39.50 4.92
CA ILE A 200 29.50 38.60 4.42
C ILE A 200 28.98 37.72 5.54
N ARG A 201 27.70 37.83 5.86
CA ARG A 201 27.05 37.02 6.91
C ARG A 201 26.26 35.83 6.35
N TYR A 202 25.57 36.03 5.23
CA TYR A 202 24.67 35.05 4.65
C TYR A 202 24.85 34.97 3.15
N TRP A 203 24.75 33.76 2.62
CA TRP A 203 24.72 33.51 1.19
C TRP A 203 23.89 32.27 0.89
N ASP A 204 23.39 32.21 -0.34
CA ASP A 204 22.59 31.08 -0.83
C ASP A 204 22.87 30.85 -2.33
N ILE A 205 22.63 29.64 -2.79
CA ILE A 205 22.84 29.22 -4.19
C ILE A 205 21.62 28.45 -4.72
N CYS A 206 21.28 28.70 -6.00
CA CYS A 206 20.24 27.96 -6.72
C CYS A 206 20.62 27.71 -8.18
N ALA A 207 20.30 26.51 -8.69
CA ALA A 207 20.42 26.14 -10.09
C ALA A 207 19.28 26.77 -10.89
N LEU A 208 19.58 27.28 -12.07
CA LEU A 208 18.60 27.80 -13.02
C LEU A 208 18.32 26.74 -14.10
N GLU A 209 17.12 26.78 -14.68
CA GLU A 209 16.71 25.81 -15.71
C GLU A 209 17.54 25.90 -16.99
N SER A 210 18.16 27.05 -17.26
CA SER A 210 19.13 27.25 -18.35
C SER A 210 20.43 26.44 -18.18
N GLY A 211 20.66 25.85 -17.01
CA GLY A 211 21.95 25.26 -16.65
C GLY A 211 22.92 26.25 -16.00
N ASN A 212 22.54 27.53 -15.90
CA ASN A 212 23.25 28.54 -15.10
C ASN A 212 23.00 28.34 -13.61
N PHE A 213 23.68 29.10 -12.76
CA PHE A 213 23.40 29.16 -11.33
C PHE A 213 23.56 30.58 -10.80
N VAL A 214 22.85 30.88 -9.71
CA VAL A 214 22.89 32.18 -9.05
C VAL A 214 23.39 32.03 -7.63
N ILE A 215 24.33 32.90 -7.24
CA ILE A 215 24.82 33.05 -5.88
C ILE A 215 24.34 34.40 -5.37
N MET A 216 23.56 34.37 -4.29
CA MET A 216 23.12 35.57 -3.57
C MET A 216 23.91 35.69 -2.27
N TYR A 217 24.27 36.91 -1.90
CA TYR A 217 25.04 37.18 -0.69
C TYR A 217 24.65 38.51 -0.05
N ASP A 218 24.81 38.57 1.26
CA ASP A 218 24.57 39.75 2.08
C ASP A 218 25.86 40.54 2.32
N TRP A 219 25.80 41.86 2.16
CA TRP A 219 26.90 42.76 2.46
C TRP A 219 26.59 43.55 3.74
N THR A 220 27.23 43.20 4.86
CA THR A 220 27.03 43.92 6.12
C THR A 220 27.49 45.37 6.00
N GLY A 221 26.58 46.30 6.30
CA GLY A 221 26.81 47.75 6.24
C GLY A 221 25.76 48.51 5.42
N THR A 222 24.96 47.84 4.59
CA THR A 222 23.93 48.52 3.77
C THR A 222 22.57 47.81 3.74
N ASP A 223 22.36 46.76 4.54
CA ASP A 223 21.18 45.88 4.48
C ASP A 223 20.84 45.42 3.07
N SER A 224 21.87 45.30 2.24
CA SER A 224 21.70 45.18 0.81
C SER A 224 22.21 43.84 0.30
N LYS A 225 21.28 43.06 -0.25
CA LYS A 225 21.57 41.78 -0.88
C LYS A 225 22.02 42.04 -2.31
N LYS A 226 23.06 41.31 -2.72
CA LYS A 226 23.60 41.34 -4.08
C LYS A 226 23.59 39.92 -4.62
N PHE A 227 23.63 39.77 -5.94
CA PHE A 227 23.72 38.46 -6.54
C PHE A 227 24.57 38.47 -7.81
N LYS A 228 25.17 37.32 -8.09
CA LYS A 228 25.89 37.02 -9.33
C LYS A 228 25.32 35.76 -9.96
N VAL A 229 25.11 35.80 -11.27
CA VAL A 229 24.70 34.65 -12.08
C VAL A 229 25.91 34.19 -12.86
N TYR A 230 26.21 32.90 -12.78
CA TYR A 230 27.30 32.25 -13.48
C TYR A 230 26.76 31.21 -14.45
N SER A 231 27.50 30.97 -15.54
CA SER A 231 27.21 29.89 -16.48
C SER A 231 27.48 28.53 -15.85
N GLY A 232 26.98 27.44 -16.44
CA GLY A 232 27.26 26.08 -15.97
C GLY A 232 28.75 25.69 -16.00
N GLU A 233 29.58 26.48 -16.69
CA GLU A 233 31.04 26.39 -16.77
C GLU A 233 31.76 27.36 -15.82
N GLY A 234 31.01 28.16 -15.05
CA GLY A 234 31.52 29.10 -14.05
C GLY A 234 32.02 30.42 -14.60
N SER A 235 31.55 30.86 -15.77
CA SER A 235 31.80 32.21 -16.28
C SER A 235 30.74 33.19 -15.76
N LEU A 236 31.10 34.41 -15.36
CA LEU A 236 30.12 35.40 -14.90
C LEU A 236 29.20 35.81 -16.06
N VAL A 237 27.90 35.59 -15.92
CA VAL A 237 26.86 35.94 -16.90
C VAL A 237 26.26 37.30 -16.57
N TYR A 238 25.96 37.55 -15.30
CA TYR A 238 25.33 38.78 -14.83
C TYR A 238 25.70 39.09 -13.38
N GLU A 239 25.84 40.37 -13.06
CA GLU A 239 26.07 40.83 -11.69
C GLU A 239 25.10 41.98 -11.37
N HIS A 240 24.42 41.87 -10.23
CA HIS A 240 23.65 42.96 -9.67
C HIS A 240 24.42 43.60 -8.52
N THR A 241 24.98 44.77 -8.79
CA THR A 241 25.81 45.52 -7.81
C THR A 241 25.00 46.48 -6.96
N THR A 242 23.81 46.90 -7.41
CA THR A 242 22.93 47.78 -6.66
C THR A 242 22.26 46.98 -5.56
N GLY A 243 22.42 47.43 -4.32
CA GLY A 243 21.96 46.70 -3.17
C GLY A 243 20.44 46.57 -3.12
N ILE A 244 19.91 45.34 -3.07
CA ILE A 244 18.48 45.10 -2.83
C ILE A 244 18.27 45.15 -1.32
N VAL A 245 17.55 46.16 -0.83
CA VAL A 245 17.26 46.29 0.60
C VAL A 245 16.26 45.20 0.98
N ILE A 246 16.76 44.14 1.60
CA ILE A 246 15.97 43.05 2.17
C ILE A 246 16.55 42.82 3.58
N GLY A 247 15.70 42.74 4.59
CA GLY A 247 16.13 42.82 5.99
C GLY A 247 17.09 41.71 6.44
N GLN A 248 17.51 41.82 7.70
CA GLN A 248 18.82 41.34 8.14
C GLN A 248 18.98 39.83 8.34
N ASP A 249 17.90 39.03 8.27
CA ASP A 249 17.91 37.73 8.97
C ASP A 249 17.81 36.47 8.10
N SER A 250 17.58 36.56 6.78
CA SER A 250 17.68 35.38 5.88
C SER A 250 17.53 35.73 4.41
N CYS A 251 18.27 34.98 3.59
CA CYS A 251 18.25 35.04 2.13
C CYS A 251 17.89 33.65 1.61
N LEU A 252 16.74 33.51 0.95
CA LEU A 252 16.36 32.28 0.25
C LEU A 252 16.20 32.59 -1.24
N ILE A 253 16.88 31.83 -2.09
CA ILE A 253 16.75 31.92 -3.54
C ILE A 253 16.21 30.62 -4.14
N SER A 254 15.25 30.74 -5.03
CA SER A 254 14.65 29.62 -5.76
C SER A 254 14.45 29.99 -7.22
N SER A 255 14.70 29.06 -8.13
CA SER A 255 14.34 29.19 -9.53
C SER A 255 12.81 29.27 -9.70
N VAL A 256 12.37 29.85 -10.82
CA VAL A 256 10.95 29.86 -11.26
C VAL A 256 10.82 28.87 -12.39
N GLY A 257 9.94 27.87 -12.23
CA GLY A 257 9.82 26.79 -13.20
C GLY A 257 9.20 27.26 -14.52
N GLY A 258 9.71 26.74 -15.64
CA GLY A 258 9.21 27.01 -16.99
C GLY A 258 9.83 28.20 -17.72
N HIS A 259 10.96 28.74 -17.22
CA HIS A 259 11.66 29.87 -17.83
C HIS A 259 13.18 29.76 -17.62
N SER A 260 13.95 29.90 -18.71
CA SER A 260 15.39 29.59 -18.72
C SER A 260 16.21 30.32 -17.65
N ASP A 261 15.96 31.60 -17.35
CA ASP A 261 16.80 32.40 -16.44
C ASP A 261 16.01 33.30 -15.47
N ARG A 262 14.92 32.78 -14.90
CA ARG A 262 14.12 33.51 -13.89
C ARG A 262 14.27 32.89 -12.50
N PHE A 263 14.41 33.75 -11.49
CA PHE A 263 14.44 33.32 -10.09
C PHE A 263 13.70 34.29 -9.17
N VAL A 264 13.29 33.81 -8.00
CA VAL A 264 12.63 34.61 -6.97
C VAL A 264 13.59 34.76 -5.80
N VAL A 265 13.69 35.98 -5.31
CA VAL A 265 14.41 36.29 -4.07
C VAL A 265 13.39 36.54 -2.98
N VAL A 266 13.46 35.73 -1.93
CA VAL A 266 12.66 35.94 -0.71
C VAL A 266 13.60 36.37 0.39
N GLY A 267 13.29 37.46 1.06
CA GLY A 267 13.93 37.76 2.33
C GLY A 267 13.02 38.54 3.27
N TRP A 268 13.42 38.51 4.54
CA TRP A 268 12.62 39.01 5.65
C TRP A 268 12.96 40.46 5.95
N VAL A 269 11.96 41.34 6.05
CA VAL A 269 12.11 42.67 6.69
C VAL A 269 11.46 42.60 8.06
N THR A 270 12.13 43.14 9.08
CA THR A 270 11.88 42.96 10.53
C THR A 270 10.52 43.41 11.07
N SER A 271 9.54 43.70 10.21
CA SER A 271 8.13 43.89 10.59
C SER A 271 7.11 43.66 9.46
N SER A 272 7.53 43.26 8.25
CA SER A 272 6.64 42.89 7.15
C SER A 272 7.36 42.00 6.14
N THR A 273 6.73 40.91 5.71
CA THR A 273 7.30 40.03 4.67
C THR A 273 7.22 40.72 3.31
N GLN A 274 8.36 41.02 2.70
CA GLN A 274 8.44 41.55 1.34
C GLN A 274 8.99 40.47 0.40
N TYR A 275 8.40 40.35 -0.79
CA TYR A 275 8.84 39.40 -1.82
C TYR A 275 9.28 40.19 -3.06
N MET A 276 10.42 39.82 -3.66
CA MET A 276 10.91 40.41 -4.91
C MET A 276 11.15 39.34 -5.97
N ILE A 277 10.60 39.54 -7.16
CA ILE A 277 10.74 38.63 -8.29
C ILE A 277 11.66 39.27 -9.31
N ILE A 278 12.74 38.57 -9.67
CA ILE A 278 13.80 39.11 -10.52
C ILE A 278 13.93 38.21 -11.75
N SER A 279 13.68 38.78 -12.93
CA SER A 279 13.91 38.11 -14.21
C SER A 279 15.26 38.56 -14.77
N VAL A 280 16.17 37.63 -15.04
CA VAL A 280 17.54 37.91 -15.52
C VAL A 280 17.57 38.00 -17.05
N THR A 281 16.63 38.68 -17.68
CA THR A 281 16.68 38.92 -19.14
C THR A 281 17.47 40.19 -19.49
N GLY A 282 18.43 40.59 -18.64
CA GLY A 282 19.19 41.83 -18.81
C GLY A 282 18.37 43.12 -18.67
N THR A 283 17.09 43.02 -18.33
CA THR A 283 16.19 44.14 -18.05
C THR A 283 15.42 43.80 -16.78
N ILE A 284 15.50 44.63 -15.75
CA ILE A 284 14.61 44.53 -14.59
C ILE A 284 13.19 44.69 -15.11
N ILE A 285 12.44 43.59 -15.28
CA ILE A 285 11.11 43.62 -15.91
C ILE A 285 10.12 44.44 -15.06
N LYS A 286 10.35 44.56 -13.74
CA LYS A 286 9.72 45.51 -12.81
C LYS A 286 10.31 45.33 -11.41
N SER A 287 10.78 46.40 -10.76
CA SER A 287 10.91 46.43 -9.30
C SER A 287 9.58 46.90 -8.72
N TYR A 288 8.95 46.09 -7.88
CA TYR A 288 7.87 46.58 -7.04
C TYR A 288 8.48 47.10 -5.74
N THR A 289 8.94 48.35 -5.75
CA THR A 289 9.21 49.07 -4.51
C THR A 289 7.87 49.56 -4.00
N VAL A 290 7.26 48.77 -3.13
CA VAL A 290 6.01 49.16 -2.50
C VAL A 290 6.34 50.07 -1.31
N LEU A 291 6.58 51.36 -1.60
CA LEU A 291 6.60 52.43 -0.61
C LEU A 291 5.15 52.84 -0.34
N PHE A 292 4.56 52.34 0.74
CA PHE A 292 3.27 52.84 1.22
C PHE A 292 3.49 53.88 2.31
N SER A 293 3.62 55.15 1.91
CA SER A 293 3.30 56.29 2.77
C SER A 293 2.12 57.06 2.16
N ALA A 294 1.44 57.81 3.02
CA ALA A 294 0.01 58.09 2.96
C ALA A 294 -0.53 58.80 1.70
N LYS A 295 -1.68 58.30 1.26
CA LYS A 295 -2.84 59.01 0.66
C LYS A 295 -2.60 59.75 -0.67
N ILE A 296 -2.93 59.09 -1.79
CA ILE A 296 -3.41 59.74 -3.02
C ILE A 296 -4.55 58.89 -3.59
N ASP A 297 -5.71 59.50 -3.80
CA ASP A 297 -6.86 58.92 -4.51
C ASP A 297 -6.56 58.89 -6.02
N VAL A 298 -6.48 57.70 -6.60
CA VAL A 298 -6.54 57.48 -8.06
C VAL A 298 -7.39 56.23 -8.31
N ASP A 299 -8.46 56.39 -9.08
CA ASP A 299 -9.25 55.30 -9.65
C ASP A 299 -8.34 54.42 -10.54
N ILE A 300 -8.20 53.14 -10.18
CA ILE A 300 -7.49 52.15 -10.98
C ILE A 300 -8.49 51.13 -11.53
N TYR A 301 -8.66 51.13 -12.84
CA TYR A 301 -9.20 50.00 -13.60
C TYR A 301 -8.32 48.77 -13.39
N MET A 302 -8.87 47.69 -12.82
CA MET A 302 -8.17 46.42 -12.68
C MET A 302 -8.06 45.70 -14.04
N THR A 303 -6.96 45.91 -14.75
CA THR A 303 -6.54 45.01 -15.83
C THR A 303 -5.43 44.08 -15.32
N LYS A 304 -5.77 42.78 -15.26
CA LYS A 304 -4.91 41.60 -14.99
C LYS A 304 -4.27 41.49 -13.58
N GLY A 305 -4.83 40.61 -12.75
CA GLY A 305 -4.14 40.03 -11.59
C GLY A 305 -3.00 39.10 -12.05
N GLY A 306 -1.87 39.16 -11.36
CA GLY A 306 -0.71 38.31 -11.64
C GLY A 306 -0.80 36.98 -10.90
N VAL A 307 -0.69 35.88 -11.64
CA VAL A 307 -0.57 34.50 -11.12
C VAL A 307 0.87 34.04 -11.35
N ILE A 308 1.52 33.48 -10.33
CA ILE A 308 2.97 33.15 -10.39
C ILE A 308 3.17 31.65 -10.12
N PRO A 309 3.60 30.86 -11.13
CA PRO A 309 3.83 29.42 -10.95
C PRO A 309 5.13 29.10 -10.17
N ARG A 310 5.13 28.00 -9.40
CA ARG A 310 6.30 27.42 -8.70
C ARG A 310 6.85 26.20 -9.47
N PRO A 311 8.18 25.97 -9.46
CA PRO A 311 8.80 24.81 -10.10
C PRO A 311 8.36 23.45 -9.54
N ALA A 312 7.93 23.38 -8.28
CA ALA A 312 7.47 22.14 -7.64
C ALA A 312 5.96 21.86 -7.84
N GLY A 313 5.29 22.60 -8.74
CA GLY A 313 3.84 22.54 -8.91
C GLY A 313 3.10 23.33 -7.82
N GLY A 314 2.80 24.60 -8.10
CA GLY A 314 2.03 25.51 -7.24
C GLY A 314 1.85 26.87 -7.92
N PHE A 315 0.96 27.74 -7.43
CA PHE A 315 0.87 29.14 -7.88
C PHE A 315 0.59 30.11 -6.73
N ILE A 316 1.10 31.34 -6.81
CA ILE A 316 0.78 32.43 -5.89
C ILE A 316 -0.19 33.39 -6.61
N VAL A 317 -1.32 33.72 -5.97
CA VAL A 317 -2.30 34.68 -6.49
C VAL A 317 -2.46 35.85 -5.52
N PHE A 318 -2.43 37.07 -6.04
CA PHE A 318 -2.61 38.30 -5.27
C PHE A 318 -3.96 38.94 -5.58
N PHE A 319 -4.79 39.20 -4.56
CA PHE A 319 -6.03 39.98 -4.71
C PHE A 319 -6.07 41.13 -3.70
N LYS A 320 -6.61 42.29 -4.12
CA LYS A 320 -6.99 43.40 -3.24
C LYS A 320 -8.52 43.50 -3.27
N ILE A 321 -9.17 43.42 -2.11
CA ILE A 321 -10.61 43.72 -1.99
C ILE A 321 -10.75 45.22 -1.76
N SER A 322 -11.43 45.95 -2.65
CA SER A 322 -11.68 47.38 -2.47
C SER A 322 -12.72 47.62 -1.38
N GLY A 323 -12.37 48.36 -0.32
CA GLY A 323 -13.31 48.84 0.69
C GLY A 323 -12.94 48.61 2.16
N SER A 324 -11.86 47.89 2.48
CA SER A 324 -11.37 47.72 3.87
C SER A 324 -10.12 48.55 4.14
N ALA A 325 -10.01 49.09 5.37
CA ALA A 325 -8.80 49.74 5.86
C ALA A 325 -7.62 48.74 6.07
N ASP A 326 -7.93 47.44 6.14
CA ASP A 326 -6.97 46.36 6.28
C ASP A 326 -6.69 45.70 4.93
N ASN A 327 -5.43 45.66 4.51
CA ASN A 327 -4.96 44.87 3.38
C ASN A 327 -4.71 43.43 3.84
N ARG A 328 -5.36 42.42 3.24
CA ARG A 328 -5.20 41.00 3.60
C ARG A 328 -4.89 40.15 2.36
N TRP A 329 -4.00 39.16 2.51
CA TRP A 329 -3.47 38.33 1.41
C TRP A 329 -3.53 36.83 1.78
N CYS A 330 -3.75 35.96 0.80
CA CYS A 330 -3.81 34.49 0.98
C CYS A 330 -2.84 33.78 0.04
N VAL A 331 -2.18 32.71 0.50
CA VAL A 331 -1.25 31.88 -0.28
C VAL A 331 -1.77 30.44 -0.28
N CYS A 332 -1.94 29.85 -1.46
CA CYS A 332 -2.41 28.47 -1.65
C CYS A 332 -1.41 27.69 -2.52
N ASP A 333 -1.35 26.37 -2.41
CA ASP A 333 -0.64 25.50 -3.36
C ASP A 333 -1.58 24.67 -4.25
N ASN A 334 -1.00 23.79 -5.09
CA ASN A 334 -1.73 22.92 -6.01
C ASN A 334 -2.63 21.89 -5.32
N SER A 335 -2.51 21.68 -4.01
CA SER A 335 -3.39 20.78 -3.24
C SER A 335 -4.63 21.49 -2.71
N GLY A 336 -4.73 22.82 -2.88
CA GLY A 336 -5.75 23.65 -2.23
C GLY A 336 -5.47 23.91 -0.75
N ALA A 337 -4.31 23.49 -0.21
CA ALA A 337 -3.91 23.79 1.15
C ALA A 337 -3.40 25.24 1.26
N ILE A 338 -3.89 25.95 2.27
CA ILE A 338 -3.39 27.28 2.65
C ILE A 338 -2.10 27.05 3.44
N LEU A 339 -0.96 27.46 2.88
CA LEU A 339 0.37 27.05 3.36
C LEU A 339 0.87 27.77 4.63
N ASN A 340 0.16 28.75 5.19
CA ASN A 340 0.53 29.33 6.49
C ASN A 340 -0.60 30.11 7.19
N TYR A 341 -0.80 29.82 8.48
CA TYR A 341 -1.58 30.61 9.43
C TYR A 341 -0.63 31.59 10.14
N ALA A 342 -0.42 32.79 9.58
CA ALA A 342 0.21 33.86 10.34
C ALA A 342 -0.86 34.49 11.23
N GLN A 343 -0.78 34.24 12.54
CA GLN A 343 -1.66 34.86 13.54
C GLN A 343 -1.36 36.37 13.57
N ILE A 344 -2.12 37.15 12.79
CA ILE A 344 -2.11 38.62 12.84
C ILE A 344 -3.28 39.06 13.72
N LEU A 345 -2.98 39.95 14.66
CA LEU A 345 -3.86 40.46 15.71
C LEU A 345 -5.24 40.94 15.23
N SER A 346 -6.25 40.56 16.02
CA SER A 346 -7.62 41.10 16.15
C SER A 346 -8.44 41.33 14.87
N GLY A 347 -9.16 40.29 14.44
CA GLY A 347 -10.27 40.38 13.49
C GLY A 347 -10.54 39.05 12.81
N THR A 348 -11.39 38.21 13.41
CA THR A 348 -11.75 36.86 12.94
C THR A 348 -12.56 36.90 11.65
N ASP A 349 -11.91 36.81 10.49
CA ASP A 349 -12.59 36.44 9.24
C ASP A 349 -11.77 35.42 8.45
N LEU A 350 -12.41 34.28 8.19
CA LEU A 350 -11.84 33.07 7.58
C LEU A 350 -12.03 33.11 6.05
N CYS A 351 -10.96 32.78 5.31
CA CYS A 351 -11.04 32.47 3.88
C CYS A 351 -10.69 30.99 3.68
N SER A 352 -11.45 30.29 2.84
CA SER A 352 -11.20 28.88 2.46
C SER A 352 -11.20 28.78 0.94
N GLY A 353 -10.34 27.93 0.38
CA GLY A 353 -10.24 27.70 -1.06
C GLY A 353 -10.20 26.21 -1.38
N CYS A 354 -10.72 25.81 -2.54
CA CYS A 354 -10.56 24.46 -3.07
C CYS A 354 -10.18 24.51 -4.56
N VAL A 355 -9.29 23.61 -4.99
CA VAL A 355 -8.84 23.47 -6.38
C VAL A 355 -9.57 22.30 -7.02
N SER A 356 -10.08 22.47 -8.25
CA SER A 356 -10.83 21.40 -8.92
C SER A 356 -10.83 21.51 -10.45
N GLY A 357 -10.36 20.46 -11.14
CA GLY A 357 -10.32 20.42 -12.61
C GLY A 357 -9.54 21.59 -13.20
N ASN A 358 -10.15 22.35 -14.12
CA ASN A 358 -9.59 23.56 -14.72
C ASN A 358 -9.93 24.84 -13.93
N GLY A 359 -10.23 24.77 -12.63
CA GLY A 359 -10.51 25.98 -11.86
C GLY A 359 -10.24 25.94 -10.37
N ILE A 360 -10.21 27.13 -9.74
CA ILE A 360 -10.02 27.33 -8.29
C ILE A 360 -11.20 28.12 -7.76
N THR A 361 -11.85 27.63 -6.70
CA THR A 361 -12.92 28.38 -6.03
C THR A 361 -12.42 28.95 -4.71
N PHE A 362 -12.59 30.26 -4.52
CA PHE A 362 -12.34 30.96 -3.27
C PHE A 362 -13.64 31.35 -2.61
N VAL A 363 -13.66 31.27 -1.27
CA VAL A 363 -14.73 31.86 -0.47
C VAL A 363 -14.18 32.87 0.50
N CYS A 364 -14.69 34.09 0.40
CA CYS A 364 -14.36 35.18 1.29
C CYS A 364 -15.63 35.78 1.91
N ARG A 365 -15.50 36.24 3.16
CA ARG A 365 -16.55 36.92 3.90
C ARG A 365 -16.29 38.42 3.84
N ASN A 366 -17.31 39.22 3.55
CA ASN A 366 -17.23 40.67 3.78
C ASN A 366 -17.68 41.05 5.19
N THR A 367 -17.43 42.29 5.58
CA THR A 367 -17.83 42.85 6.89
C THR A 367 -19.35 42.90 7.11
N SER A 368 -20.16 42.60 6.09
CA SER A 368 -21.63 42.51 6.16
C SER A 368 -22.16 41.07 6.25
N ASN A 369 -21.32 40.08 6.60
CA ASN A 369 -21.67 38.66 6.68
C ASN A 369 -22.16 38.04 5.37
N GLN A 370 -21.76 38.59 4.23
CA GLN A 370 -21.99 37.96 2.94
C GLN A 370 -20.79 37.09 2.58
N LEU A 371 -21.06 35.83 2.23
CA LEU A 371 -20.08 34.92 1.65
C LEU A 371 -20.07 35.13 0.14
N TYR A 372 -18.90 35.40 -0.43
CA TYR A 372 -18.68 35.50 -1.87
C TYR A 372 -17.95 34.25 -2.35
N PHE A 373 -18.45 33.63 -3.42
CA PHE A 373 -17.85 32.48 -4.08
C PHE A 373 -17.31 32.94 -5.43
N ILE A 374 -16.01 32.81 -5.65
CA ILE A 374 -15.37 33.20 -6.91
C ILE A 374 -14.61 32.01 -7.47
N GLU A 375 -15.00 31.54 -8.66
CA GLU A 375 -14.32 30.46 -9.39
C GLU A 375 -13.45 31.05 -10.50
N PHE A 376 -12.16 30.71 -10.54
CA PHE A 376 -11.19 31.12 -11.57
C PHE A 376 -10.81 29.95 -12.47
N SER A 377 -10.53 30.21 -13.74
CA SER A 377 -9.99 29.23 -14.70
C SER A 377 -8.49 29.04 -14.51
N LEU A 378 -8.01 27.80 -14.48
CA LEU A 378 -6.60 27.44 -14.45
C LEU A 378 -5.94 27.51 -15.84
N ILE A 379 -6.73 27.56 -16.91
CA ILE A 379 -6.22 27.62 -18.29
C ILE A 379 -5.84 29.06 -18.65
N ASP A 380 -6.67 30.02 -18.30
CA ASP A 380 -6.53 31.42 -18.74
C ASP A 380 -6.68 32.45 -17.61
N TYR A 381 -6.93 32.00 -16.37
CA TYR A 381 -7.04 32.84 -15.18
C TYR A 381 -8.21 33.85 -15.23
N SER A 382 -9.21 33.60 -16.09
CA SER A 382 -10.45 34.36 -16.12
C SER A 382 -11.39 33.99 -14.95
N ILE A 383 -12.24 34.93 -14.53
CA ILE A 383 -13.32 34.63 -13.57
C ILE A 383 -14.38 33.81 -14.31
N ILE A 384 -14.59 32.57 -13.89
CA ILE A 384 -15.61 31.68 -14.45
C ILE A 384 -16.98 32.02 -13.86
N ARG A 385 -17.07 32.24 -12.54
CA ARG A 385 -18.34 32.48 -11.82
C ARG A 385 -18.15 33.36 -10.57
N ASN A 386 -19.20 34.10 -10.20
CA ASN A 386 -19.30 34.86 -8.96
C ASN A 386 -20.72 34.72 -8.37
N ALA A 387 -20.83 34.35 -7.09
CA ALA A 387 -22.10 34.27 -6.37
C ALA A 387 -21.95 34.85 -4.95
N SER A 388 -23.03 35.38 -4.38
CA SER A 388 -23.08 35.81 -2.98
C SER A 388 -24.20 35.09 -2.22
N LEU A 389 -23.89 34.66 -0.99
CA LEU A 389 -24.86 34.07 -0.08
C LEU A 389 -24.95 34.94 1.18
N VAL A 390 -26.16 35.36 1.53
CA VAL A 390 -26.45 36.09 2.76
C VAL A 390 -26.75 35.07 3.86
N THR A 391 -25.89 34.95 4.87
CA THR A 391 -26.14 34.04 5.99
C THR A 391 -27.10 34.67 7.01
N PRO A 392 -28.06 33.94 7.60
CA PRO A 392 -29.14 34.54 8.39
C PRO A 392 -28.75 35.13 9.76
N THR A 393 -27.59 34.80 10.35
CA THR A 393 -27.29 35.17 11.75
C THR A 393 -25.80 35.50 11.98
N GLY A 394 -25.55 36.47 12.85
CA GLY A 394 -24.27 37.18 13.03
C GLY A 394 -23.19 36.51 13.88
N ASP A 395 -23.18 35.19 14.02
CA ASP A 395 -22.22 34.48 14.89
C ASP A 395 -20.96 33.99 14.13
N SER A 396 -19.97 33.50 14.87
CA SER A 396 -18.67 33.03 14.36
C SER A 396 -18.80 31.62 13.74
N TYR A 397 -18.42 31.46 12.47
CA TYR A 397 -18.51 30.19 11.74
C TYR A 397 -17.12 29.64 11.39
N TYR A 398 -16.90 28.34 11.59
CA TYR A 398 -15.89 27.59 10.82
C TYR A 398 -16.50 27.24 9.46
N LEU A 399 -15.80 27.56 8.37
CA LEU A 399 -16.24 27.26 7.01
C LEU A 399 -15.27 26.27 6.38
N LYS A 400 -15.74 25.05 6.09
CA LYS A 400 -15.00 24.05 5.31
C LYS A 400 -15.82 23.72 4.07
N ILE A 401 -15.21 23.88 2.89
CA ILE A 401 -15.84 23.60 1.60
C ILE A 401 -15.19 22.37 1.01
N ILE A 402 -16.02 21.39 0.69
CA ILE A 402 -15.59 20.12 0.10
C ILE A 402 -16.36 19.92 -1.19
N ARG A 403 -15.63 19.67 -2.29
CA ARG A 403 -16.22 19.35 -3.59
C ARG A 403 -16.31 17.84 -3.76
N LEU A 404 -17.49 17.33 -4.08
CA LEU A 404 -17.72 15.93 -4.43
C LEU A 404 -17.49 15.72 -5.95
N LYS A 405 -17.11 14.52 -6.38
CA LYS A 405 -16.67 14.19 -7.74
C LYS A 405 -17.80 14.41 -8.75
N ASP A 406 -19.05 14.24 -8.28
CA ASP A 406 -20.28 14.53 -9.00
C ASP A 406 -21.02 15.76 -8.42
N LEU A 407 -20.52 16.94 -8.80
CA LEU A 407 -21.21 18.24 -8.90
C LEU A 407 -21.92 18.87 -7.68
N ASN A 408 -21.74 18.37 -6.46
CA ASN A 408 -22.27 19.02 -5.26
C ASN A 408 -21.16 19.54 -4.33
N TYR A 409 -21.38 20.70 -3.72
CA TYR A 409 -20.51 21.30 -2.70
C TYR A 409 -21.13 21.08 -1.32
N VAL A 410 -20.32 20.70 -0.33
CA VAL A 410 -20.73 20.61 1.08
C VAL A 410 -20.19 21.82 1.84
N LEU A 411 -21.09 22.57 2.46
CA LEU A 411 -20.80 23.68 3.35
C LEU A 411 -21.09 23.26 4.80
N VAL A 412 -20.06 23.19 5.65
CA VAL A 412 -20.25 22.97 7.09
C VAL A 412 -20.12 24.31 7.80
N ALA A 413 -21.13 24.70 8.59
CA ALA A 413 -21.15 25.98 9.27
C ALA A 413 -21.69 25.88 10.70
N GLY A 414 -20.88 26.28 11.70
CA GLY A 414 -21.35 26.76 13.02
C GLY A 414 -20.77 26.06 14.26
N TYR A 415 -20.50 26.85 15.31
CA TYR A 415 -19.97 26.41 16.62
C TYR A 415 -21.07 26.16 17.67
N THR A 416 -22.25 26.77 17.52
CA THR A 416 -23.36 26.71 18.51
C THR A 416 -24.60 25.99 17.97
N SER A 417 -24.65 25.77 16.65
CA SER A 417 -25.65 24.96 15.95
C SER A 417 -25.06 24.58 14.60
N PRO A 418 -24.12 23.61 14.55
CA PRO A 418 -23.51 23.24 13.29
C PRO A 418 -24.60 22.79 12.32
N THR A 419 -24.63 23.37 11.12
CA THR A 419 -25.49 22.91 10.05
C THR A 419 -24.61 22.44 8.89
N VAL A 420 -25.00 21.33 8.26
CA VAL A 420 -24.43 20.90 6.99
C VAL A 420 -25.39 21.34 5.90
N THR A 421 -24.96 22.24 5.04
CA THR A 421 -25.74 22.69 3.88
C THR A 421 -25.13 22.12 2.61
N PHE A 422 -25.94 21.36 1.87
CA PHE A 422 -25.59 20.85 0.55
C PHE A 422 -25.97 21.90 -0.49
N LEU A 423 -25.01 22.32 -1.31
CA LEU A 423 -25.19 23.28 -2.39
C LEU A 423 -25.10 22.57 -3.74
N SER A 424 -26.02 22.91 -4.63
CA SER A 424 -25.99 22.50 -6.04
C SER A 424 -24.86 23.20 -6.79
N ARG A 425 -24.56 22.69 -7.99
CA ARG A 425 -23.58 23.26 -8.92
C ARG A 425 -23.79 24.75 -9.23
N ASP A 426 -25.03 25.24 -9.15
CA ASP A 426 -25.38 26.63 -9.41
C ASP A 426 -25.54 27.45 -8.10
N TRP A 427 -24.96 26.96 -7.00
CA TRP A 427 -24.96 27.56 -5.66
C TRP A 427 -26.35 27.65 -5.01
N GLY A 428 -27.37 27.00 -5.57
CA GLY A 428 -28.67 26.84 -4.93
C GLY A 428 -28.60 25.83 -3.79
N VAL A 429 -29.20 26.15 -2.64
CA VAL A 429 -29.31 25.25 -1.49
C VAL A 429 -30.17 24.04 -1.84
N ILE A 430 -29.60 22.83 -1.73
CA ILE A 430 -30.31 21.56 -1.94
C ILE A 430 -30.99 21.14 -0.63
N SER A 431 -30.23 21.11 0.46
CA SER A 431 -30.72 20.76 1.80
C SER A 431 -29.82 21.33 2.90
N THR A 432 -30.39 21.51 4.10
CA THR A 432 -29.66 21.91 5.30
C THR A 432 -30.04 20.96 6.44
N GLU A 433 -29.06 20.31 7.05
CA GLU A 433 -29.25 19.41 8.20
C GLU A 433 -28.66 20.05 9.46
N ALA A 434 -29.42 20.06 10.55
CA ALA A 434 -28.96 20.56 11.85
C ALA A 434 -28.21 19.45 12.61
N ILE A 435 -27.04 19.79 13.16
CA ILE A 435 -26.22 18.91 13.99
C ILE A 435 -26.39 19.34 15.46
N SER A 436 -26.69 18.39 16.34
CA SER A 436 -27.02 18.65 17.75
C SER A 436 -25.81 18.72 18.70
N SER A 437 -24.57 18.72 18.20
CA SER A 437 -23.36 18.71 19.03
C SER A 437 -22.64 20.07 19.02
N ASN A 438 -22.16 20.51 20.18
CA ASN A 438 -21.29 21.68 20.33
C ASN A 438 -19.79 21.37 20.08
N ASP A 439 -19.47 20.12 19.76
CA ASP A 439 -18.09 19.67 19.54
C ASP A 439 -17.65 19.89 18.08
N PRO A 440 -16.35 20.19 17.85
CA PRO A 440 -15.82 20.37 16.51
C PRO A 440 -15.96 19.09 15.68
N VAL A 441 -16.61 19.22 14.53
CA VAL A 441 -16.80 18.14 13.55
C VAL A 441 -15.63 18.15 12.58
N ASP A 442 -14.87 17.07 12.48
CA ASP A 442 -13.83 16.95 11.46
C ASP A 442 -14.39 16.24 10.23
N VAL A 443 -14.37 16.94 9.09
CA VAL A 443 -14.89 16.42 7.82
C VAL A 443 -13.76 16.22 6.83
N SER A 444 -13.54 15.01 6.35
CA SER A 444 -12.54 14.70 5.32
C SER A 444 -13.22 14.07 4.09
N TYR A 445 -12.59 14.13 2.93
CA TYR A 445 -13.19 13.61 1.69
C TYR A 445 -12.14 12.89 0.86
N ASN A 446 -12.50 11.70 0.39
CA ASN A 446 -11.59 10.83 -0.36
C ASN A 446 -11.85 10.97 -1.87
N LEU A 447 -10.91 11.62 -2.56
CA LEU A 447 -10.95 11.87 -4.01
C LEU A 447 -10.99 10.59 -4.87
N ASN A 448 -10.47 9.47 -4.36
CA ASN A 448 -10.41 8.22 -5.10
C ASN A 448 -11.74 7.47 -5.08
N THR A 449 -12.49 7.56 -3.98
CA THR A 449 -13.73 6.80 -3.77
C THR A 449 -14.99 7.63 -3.92
N ASP A 450 -14.88 8.97 -4.02
CA ASP A 450 -16.00 9.91 -4.03
C ASP A 450 -16.90 9.81 -2.79
N ARG A 451 -16.30 9.79 -1.59
CA ARG A 451 -17.03 9.63 -0.31
C ARG A 451 -16.53 10.58 0.78
N LEU A 452 -17.47 11.05 1.61
CA LEU A 452 -17.33 12.12 2.61
C LEU A 452 -17.34 11.56 4.04
N LEU A 453 -16.24 11.74 4.78
CA LEU A 453 -16.02 11.28 6.15
C LEU A 453 -16.28 12.33 7.18
N ILE A 454 -17.18 12.04 8.12
CA ILE A 454 -17.52 12.92 9.23
C ILE A 454 -17.16 12.23 10.55
N ASN A 455 -16.09 12.69 11.21
CA ASN A 455 -15.65 12.18 12.50
C ASN A 455 -16.24 13.00 13.65
N TYR A 456 -16.80 12.29 14.64
CA TYR A 456 -17.39 12.87 15.87
C TYR A 456 -16.68 12.31 17.10
N THR A 457 -16.40 13.15 18.09
CA THR A 457 -15.68 12.76 19.32
C THR A 457 -16.57 12.34 20.49
N ASN A 458 -17.89 12.59 20.49
CA ASN A 458 -18.83 12.08 21.50
C ASN A 458 -20.29 12.19 21.01
N HIS A 459 -21.06 11.09 21.02
CA HIS A 459 -22.49 11.15 20.66
C HIS A 459 -23.36 10.20 21.50
N THR A 460 -24.57 10.64 21.87
CA THR A 460 -25.53 9.93 22.74
C THR A 460 -26.82 9.47 22.05
N ALA A 461 -26.97 9.68 20.74
CA ALA A 461 -28.15 9.31 19.95
C ALA A 461 -27.83 8.18 18.94
N PRO A 462 -28.82 7.34 18.54
CA PRO A 462 -28.60 6.19 17.66
C PRO A 462 -28.01 6.61 16.31
N PHE A 463 -26.79 6.14 16.06
CA PHE A 463 -25.97 6.52 14.91
C PHE A 463 -26.12 5.50 13.78
N ARG A 464 -26.29 5.97 12.53
CA ARG A 464 -26.17 5.14 11.31
C ARG A 464 -24.88 5.54 10.61
N VAL A 465 -23.81 4.77 10.81
CA VAL A 465 -22.53 4.97 10.12
C VAL A 465 -22.70 4.45 8.70
N TYR A 466 -22.59 5.32 7.69
CA TYR A 466 -22.30 4.89 6.33
C TYR A 466 -20.84 5.25 6.04
N GLU A 467 -19.86 4.46 6.49
CA GLU A 467 -18.48 4.74 6.08
C GLU A 467 -17.38 3.70 6.27
N TYR A 468 -16.35 3.87 5.44
CA TYR A 468 -15.21 2.99 5.23
C TYR A 468 -13.90 3.82 5.31
N ILE A 469 -13.05 3.49 6.28
CA ILE A 469 -11.84 4.25 6.61
C ILE A 469 -10.64 3.68 5.84
N LYS A 470 -10.16 4.43 4.84
CA LYS A 470 -8.83 4.22 4.24
C LYS A 470 -8.07 5.54 4.24
N GLY A 471 -7.62 5.94 5.42
CA GLY A 471 -6.72 7.06 5.67
C GLY A 471 -6.04 6.81 7.02
N GLY A 472 -4.71 6.73 7.01
CA GLY A 472 -3.88 6.33 8.15
C GLY A 472 -3.90 7.29 9.33
N PHE A 473 -5.04 7.39 10.02
CA PHE A 473 -5.11 7.92 11.37
C PHE A 473 -5.01 6.76 12.37
N LEU A 474 -4.01 6.83 13.24
CA LEU A 474 -3.86 5.99 14.43
C LEU A 474 -4.96 6.37 15.41
N VAL A 475 -6.12 5.71 15.32
CA VAL A 475 -7.12 5.72 16.39
C VAL A 475 -6.91 4.44 17.19
N ASP A 476 -6.48 4.57 18.44
CA ASP A 476 -6.08 3.44 19.29
C ASP A 476 -7.24 2.46 19.59
N TRP A 477 -8.50 2.91 19.54
CA TRP A 477 -9.71 2.09 19.78
C TRP A 477 -10.99 2.88 19.46
N TRP A 478 -12.07 2.17 19.10
CA TRP A 478 -13.41 2.73 18.97
C TRP A 478 -14.23 2.39 20.20
N LYS A 479 -14.72 3.42 20.92
CA LYS A 479 -15.60 3.25 22.08
C LYS A 479 -17.01 3.66 21.73
N PHE A 480 -17.96 2.75 21.90
CA PHE A 480 -19.38 3.04 21.76
C PHE A 480 -20.11 3.02 23.11
N SER A 481 -20.84 4.09 23.42
CA SER A 481 -21.62 4.27 24.66
C SER A 481 -23.14 4.17 24.45
N SER A 482 -23.59 4.01 23.21
CA SER A 482 -25.01 3.86 22.83
C SER A 482 -25.21 2.65 21.92
N ASP A 483 -26.46 2.28 21.67
CA ASP A 483 -26.79 1.19 20.75
C ASP A 483 -26.21 1.46 19.37
N ILE A 484 -25.59 0.45 18.76
CA ILE A 484 -24.88 0.61 17.49
C ILE A 484 -25.09 -0.57 16.55
N THR A 485 -25.13 -0.27 15.25
CA THR A 485 -25.07 -1.25 14.18
C THR A 485 -23.97 -0.87 13.20
N LEU A 486 -22.97 -1.75 13.06
CA LEU A 486 -21.93 -1.70 12.04
C LEU A 486 -22.37 -2.59 10.88
N ASN A 487 -22.43 -2.07 9.66
CA ASN A 487 -22.93 -2.81 8.50
C ASN A 487 -22.06 -2.57 7.26
N GLY A 488 -21.57 -3.64 6.64
CA GLY A 488 -20.84 -3.55 5.36
C GLY A 488 -19.42 -2.97 5.48
N ILE A 489 -18.83 -3.00 6.67
CA ILE A 489 -17.51 -2.40 6.95
C ILE A 489 -16.43 -3.48 6.84
N ILE A 490 -15.35 -3.18 6.13
CA ILE A 490 -14.16 -4.04 6.10
C ILE A 490 -13.09 -3.38 6.97
N PHE A 491 -12.69 -4.10 8.00
CA PHE A 491 -11.58 -3.85 8.88
C PHE A 491 -10.39 -4.66 8.36
N ASP A 492 -9.45 -3.96 7.74
CA ASP A 492 -8.21 -4.55 7.23
C ASP A 492 -7.01 -3.76 7.75
N ASN A 493 -5.91 -4.45 8.01
CA ASN A 493 -4.67 -3.84 8.43
C ASN A 493 -3.58 -4.08 7.38
N LEU A 494 -3.08 -2.99 6.81
CA LEU A 494 -1.99 -2.99 5.82
C LEU A 494 -0.62 -2.74 6.45
N GLU A 495 -0.57 -2.31 7.72
CA GLU A 495 0.68 -2.02 8.42
C GLU A 495 0.89 -2.97 9.60
N GLU A 496 2.14 -3.36 9.87
CA GLU A 496 2.50 -4.38 10.86
C GLU A 496 2.06 -4.05 12.32
N TYR A 497 1.61 -2.82 12.61
CA TYR A 497 1.40 -2.36 13.97
C TYR A 497 0.19 -1.42 14.11
N LEU A 498 -1.01 -1.97 14.37
CA LEU A 498 -2.17 -1.14 14.71
C LEU A 498 -3.08 -1.82 15.75
N TYR A 499 -3.32 -1.09 16.84
CA TYR A 499 -4.32 -1.37 17.85
C TYR A 499 -5.69 -0.94 17.32
N ARG A 500 -6.45 -1.86 16.70
CA ARG A 500 -7.85 -1.56 16.34
C ARG A 500 -8.78 -2.44 17.16
N TYR A 501 -9.19 -1.90 18.31
CA TYR A 501 -10.23 -2.49 19.14
C TYR A 501 -11.56 -1.85 18.83
N ILE A 502 -12.59 -2.67 18.61
CA ILE A 502 -13.96 -2.20 18.81
C ILE A 502 -14.35 -2.55 20.23
N TYR A 503 -14.51 -1.51 21.06
CA TYR A 503 -15.02 -1.62 22.40
C TYR A 503 -16.41 -1.02 22.50
N SER A 504 -17.34 -1.75 23.09
CA SER A 504 -18.66 -1.21 23.44
C SER A 504 -19.01 -1.65 24.85
N SER A 505 -19.56 -0.71 25.62
CA SER A 505 -20.16 -0.98 26.93
C SER A 505 -21.63 -0.53 26.95
N SER A 506 -22.30 -0.56 25.80
CA SER A 506 -23.66 -0.06 25.59
C SER A 506 -24.70 -1.19 25.55
N GLY A 507 -25.98 -0.85 25.40
CA GLY A 507 -27.08 -1.82 25.37
C GLY A 507 -26.97 -2.82 24.22
N VAL A 508 -27.43 -2.43 23.02
CA VAL A 508 -27.52 -3.30 21.84
C VAL A 508 -26.36 -3.04 20.88
N PHE A 509 -25.62 -4.09 20.53
CA PHE A 509 -24.50 -4.01 19.60
C PHE A 509 -24.67 -4.99 18.44
N LYS A 510 -24.60 -4.50 17.20
CA LYS A 510 -24.80 -5.33 15.99
C LYS A 510 -23.67 -5.16 14.99
N ILE A 511 -23.11 -6.25 14.49
CA ILE A 511 -22.19 -6.30 13.35
C ILE A 511 -22.84 -7.13 12.25
N LYS A 512 -22.97 -6.57 11.05
CA LYS A 512 -23.58 -7.24 9.90
C LYS A 512 -22.75 -7.07 8.65
N TRP A 513 -22.53 -8.12 7.86
CA TRP A 513 -21.87 -8.00 6.55
C TRP A 513 -20.48 -7.36 6.61
N CYS A 514 -19.78 -7.52 7.73
CA CYS A 514 -18.46 -6.92 7.93
C CYS A 514 -17.35 -7.95 7.65
N ASN A 515 -16.17 -7.47 7.25
CA ASN A 515 -14.99 -8.30 7.11
C ASN A 515 -13.89 -7.81 8.08
N PHE A 516 -13.27 -8.71 8.83
CA PHE A 516 -12.15 -8.45 9.72
C PHE A 516 -10.97 -9.30 9.27
N THR A 517 -9.96 -8.70 8.66
CA THR A 517 -8.82 -9.42 8.09
C THR A 517 -7.48 -8.85 8.57
N ASN A 518 -6.53 -9.75 8.81
CA ASN A 518 -5.12 -9.43 9.08
C ASN A 518 -4.90 -8.52 10.31
N ILE A 519 -5.74 -8.63 11.34
CA ILE A 519 -5.59 -7.83 12.56
C ILE A 519 -4.60 -8.54 13.49
N LYS A 520 -3.36 -8.04 13.51
CA LYS A 520 -2.23 -8.63 14.25
C LYS A 520 -2.05 -8.05 15.65
N ARG A 521 -1.53 -8.88 16.55
CA ARG A 521 -1.11 -8.51 17.89
C ARG A 521 0.20 -7.74 17.79
N VAL A 522 0.26 -6.59 18.46
CA VAL A 522 1.54 -5.94 18.76
C VAL A 522 2.06 -6.54 20.07
N ASP A 523 3.23 -7.16 20.02
CA ASP A 523 3.96 -7.64 21.21
C ASP A 523 4.44 -6.44 22.03
N TYR A 524 3.53 -5.81 22.76
CA TYR A 524 3.88 -4.82 23.76
C TYR A 524 4.29 -5.56 25.04
N LYS A 525 5.60 -5.64 25.27
CA LYS A 525 6.24 -6.39 26.38
C LYS A 525 5.79 -5.96 27.79
N ASP A 526 5.03 -4.88 27.93
CA ASP A 526 4.66 -4.30 29.22
C ASP A 526 3.15 -4.37 29.56
N VAL A 527 2.31 -5.06 28.77
CA VAL A 527 0.86 -5.19 29.08
C VAL A 527 0.41 -6.66 29.10
N ASP A 528 1.04 -7.46 29.96
CA ASP A 528 0.67 -8.87 30.20
C ASP A 528 -0.73 -9.09 30.80
N SER A 529 -1.55 -8.05 30.95
CA SER A 529 -2.77 -8.09 31.78
C SER A 529 -4.10 -7.94 31.05
N TYR A 530 -4.14 -7.64 29.73
CA TYR A 530 -5.41 -7.55 29.01
C TYR A 530 -5.51 -8.60 27.89
N PRO A 531 -6.52 -9.48 27.93
CA PRO A 531 -6.76 -10.39 26.82
C PRO A 531 -7.12 -9.57 25.58
N LEU A 532 -6.29 -9.70 24.54
CA LEU A 532 -6.42 -8.93 23.31
C LEU A 532 -7.49 -9.54 22.43
N TYR A 533 -8.57 -8.82 22.14
CA TYR A 533 -9.62 -9.26 21.22
C TYR A 533 -9.82 -8.22 20.13
N VAL A 534 -10.13 -8.64 18.89
CA VAL A 534 -10.44 -7.70 17.80
C VAL A 534 -11.70 -6.89 18.13
N VAL A 535 -12.65 -7.54 18.78
CA VAL A 535 -13.90 -6.95 19.28
C VAL A 535 -14.05 -7.35 20.73
N ASN A 536 -14.26 -6.37 21.62
CA ASN A 536 -14.51 -6.59 23.04
C ASN A 536 -15.78 -5.82 23.45
N ILE A 537 -16.91 -6.52 23.53
CA ILE A 537 -18.21 -5.90 23.76
C ILE A 537 -18.78 -6.40 25.08
N THR A 538 -19.24 -5.47 25.91
CA THR A 538 -20.15 -5.72 27.03
C THR A 538 -21.49 -5.07 26.71
N GLY A 539 -22.57 -5.87 26.63
CA GLY A 539 -23.88 -5.31 26.30
C GLY A 539 -25.07 -6.16 26.70
N SER A 540 -26.27 -5.58 26.61
CA SER A 540 -27.53 -6.27 26.90
C SER A 540 -27.99 -7.19 25.77
N ALA A 541 -27.58 -6.92 24.51
CA ALA A 541 -27.78 -7.81 23.37
C ALA A 541 -26.71 -7.60 22.30
N ILE A 542 -26.13 -8.69 21.79
CA ILE A 542 -25.06 -8.67 20.79
C ILE A 542 -25.47 -9.52 19.58
N GLU A 543 -25.40 -8.97 18.37
CA GLU A 543 -25.64 -9.70 17.11
C GLU A 543 -24.42 -9.60 16.19
N ILE A 544 -23.90 -10.72 15.71
CA ILE A 544 -22.85 -10.78 14.69
C ILE A 544 -23.35 -11.66 13.55
N LEU A 545 -23.66 -11.07 12.40
CA LEU A 545 -24.37 -11.72 11.31
C LEU A 545 -23.62 -11.58 9.98
N ASN A 546 -23.53 -12.64 9.20
CA ASN A 546 -22.99 -12.58 7.82
C ASN A 546 -21.59 -11.95 7.73
N CYS A 547 -20.73 -12.19 8.71
CA CYS A 547 -19.40 -11.57 8.77
C CYS A 547 -18.30 -12.55 8.37
N LYS A 548 -17.20 -12.03 7.83
CA LYS A 548 -15.95 -12.77 7.60
C LYS A 548 -14.90 -12.28 8.58
N ILE A 549 -14.27 -13.17 9.33
CA ILE A 549 -13.26 -12.89 10.34
C ILE A 549 -12.07 -13.82 10.06
N SER A 550 -11.01 -13.31 9.44
CA SER A 550 -9.92 -14.14 8.90
C SER A 550 -8.53 -13.64 9.26
N GLU A 551 -7.62 -14.56 9.57
CA GLU A 551 -6.18 -14.30 9.72
C GLU A 551 -5.83 -13.25 10.79
N ASN A 552 -6.67 -13.13 11.81
CA ASN A 552 -6.39 -12.25 12.94
C ASN A 552 -5.66 -13.04 14.02
N ASP A 553 -4.87 -12.34 14.83
CA ASP A 553 -4.23 -12.99 15.96
C ASP A 553 -5.23 -13.25 17.09
N ALA A 554 -6.32 -12.49 17.14
CA ALA A 554 -7.38 -12.66 18.13
C ALA A 554 -8.79 -12.67 17.53
N GLY A 555 -9.72 -13.38 18.18
CA GLY A 555 -11.14 -13.37 17.85
C GLY A 555 -11.94 -12.33 18.64
N PHE A 556 -13.21 -12.64 18.90
CA PHE A 556 -14.17 -11.73 19.56
C PHE A 556 -14.42 -12.12 21.01
N ASN A 557 -14.57 -11.13 21.90
CA ASN A 557 -14.96 -11.29 23.30
C ASN A 557 -16.28 -10.57 23.58
N LEU A 558 -17.28 -11.35 23.97
CA LEU A 558 -18.67 -10.95 24.02
C LEU A 558 -19.21 -11.22 25.44
N THR A 559 -19.37 -10.17 26.24
CA THR A 559 -19.94 -10.27 27.60
C THR A 559 -21.43 -9.93 27.55
N SER A 560 -22.28 -10.95 27.48
CA SER A 560 -23.75 -10.81 27.47
C SER A 560 -24.46 -12.16 27.66
N ASN A 561 -25.68 -12.14 28.22
CA ASN A 561 -26.60 -13.28 28.23
C ASN A 561 -27.47 -13.37 26.96
N SER A 562 -27.28 -12.46 26.01
CA SER A 562 -28.02 -12.39 24.75
C SER A 562 -27.02 -12.15 23.62
N VAL A 563 -26.54 -13.23 23.01
CA VAL A 563 -25.52 -13.21 21.95
C VAL A 563 -26.02 -14.05 20.79
N LEU A 564 -26.10 -13.47 19.60
CA LEU A 564 -26.41 -14.19 18.37
C LEU A 564 -25.23 -14.08 17.41
N VAL A 565 -24.54 -15.20 17.14
CA VAL A 565 -23.52 -15.30 16.09
C VAL A 565 -24.05 -16.21 15.01
N GLN A 566 -24.29 -15.67 13.81
CA GLN A 566 -24.94 -16.40 12.74
C GLN A 566 -24.38 -16.12 11.35
N TYR A 567 -24.29 -17.15 10.50
CA TYR A 567 -23.82 -17.03 9.11
C TYR A 567 -22.44 -16.38 8.99
N CYS A 568 -21.55 -16.61 9.96
CA CYS A 568 -20.21 -16.03 9.98
C CYS A 568 -19.13 -17.05 9.66
N GLN A 569 -18.03 -16.56 9.09
CA GLN A 569 -16.83 -17.32 8.77
C GLN A 569 -15.68 -16.87 9.66
N PHE A 570 -15.16 -17.77 10.48
CA PHE A 570 -14.01 -17.54 11.33
C PHE A 570 -12.86 -18.42 10.87
N TYR A 571 -11.79 -17.81 10.38
CA TYR A 571 -10.64 -18.52 9.82
C TYR A 571 -9.33 -18.05 10.43
N LYS A 572 -8.46 -18.98 10.85
CA LYS A 572 -7.11 -18.67 11.35
C LYS A 572 -7.05 -17.58 12.42
N GLN A 573 -7.89 -17.71 13.46
CA GLN A 573 -7.74 -16.90 14.68
C GLN A 573 -6.63 -17.52 15.54
N LEU A 574 -5.41 -16.94 15.53
CA LEU A 574 -4.19 -17.69 15.88
C LEU A 574 -3.91 -17.85 17.38
N LEU A 575 -4.26 -16.86 18.22
CA LEU A 575 -3.85 -16.83 19.63
C LEU A 575 -5.01 -16.91 20.63
N ASN A 576 -6.20 -16.45 20.23
CA ASN A 576 -7.39 -16.42 21.11
C ASN A 576 -8.58 -17.14 20.46
N PRO A 577 -9.60 -17.52 21.26
CA PRO A 577 -10.82 -18.11 20.71
C PRO A 577 -11.43 -17.21 19.63
N ALA A 578 -11.94 -17.81 18.55
CA ALA A 578 -12.58 -17.06 17.47
C ALA A 578 -13.83 -16.33 17.97
N VAL A 579 -14.62 -17.01 18.80
CA VAL A 579 -15.73 -16.43 19.56
C VAL A 579 -15.59 -16.84 21.02
N HIS A 580 -15.39 -15.87 21.91
CA HIS A 580 -15.42 -16.03 23.36
C HIS A 580 -16.66 -15.33 23.91
N VAL A 581 -17.55 -16.08 24.56
CA VAL A 581 -18.75 -15.53 25.20
C VAL A 581 -18.64 -15.70 26.70
N ILE A 582 -18.81 -14.59 27.42
CA ILE A 582 -18.91 -14.56 28.89
C ILE A 582 -20.37 -14.26 29.24
N GLY A 583 -21.09 -15.25 29.74
CA GLY A 583 -22.51 -15.15 30.05
C GLY A 583 -23.22 -16.51 30.02
N ALA A 584 -24.51 -16.49 30.35
CA ALA A 584 -25.31 -17.69 30.55
C ALA A 584 -26.69 -17.62 29.88
N GLY A 585 -27.22 -18.79 29.51
CA GLY A 585 -28.62 -18.98 29.16
C GLY A 585 -28.89 -19.13 27.67
N ALA A 586 -30.13 -19.51 27.33
CA ALA A 586 -30.57 -19.81 25.96
C ALA A 586 -30.59 -18.60 25.00
N GLY A 587 -30.30 -17.39 25.50
CA GLY A 587 -30.10 -16.20 24.67
C GLY A 587 -28.75 -16.19 23.94
N ILE A 588 -27.82 -17.08 24.31
CA ILE A 588 -26.54 -17.28 23.62
C ILE A 588 -26.73 -18.35 22.54
N ILE A 589 -26.65 -17.93 21.28
CA ILE A 589 -26.94 -18.73 20.08
C ILE A 589 -25.77 -18.59 19.11
N VAL A 590 -25.14 -19.72 18.78
CA VAL A 590 -24.11 -19.84 17.74
C VAL A 590 -24.63 -20.79 16.67
N ASN A 591 -25.03 -20.24 15.52
CA ASN A 591 -25.81 -20.96 14.52
C ASN A 591 -25.32 -20.72 13.08
N HIS A 592 -25.21 -21.74 12.22
CA HIS A 592 -24.77 -21.57 10.82
C HIS A 592 -23.43 -20.84 10.67
N ASN A 593 -22.39 -21.23 11.39
CA ASN A 593 -21.06 -20.61 11.23
C ASN A 593 -20.01 -21.62 10.78
N ASP A 594 -19.00 -21.14 10.06
CA ASP A 594 -17.82 -21.91 9.67
C ASP A 594 -16.63 -21.49 10.53
N PHE A 595 -16.04 -22.42 11.27
CA PHE A 595 -14.86 -22.21 12.09
C PHE A 595 -13.70 -23.07 11.61
N LEU A 596 -12.71 -22.44 10.99
CA LEU A 596 -11.66 -23.10 10.23
C LEU A 596 -10.27 -22.71 10.76
N TYR A 597 -9.46 -23.68 11.20
CA TYR A 597 -8.06 -23.44 11.60
C TYR A 597 -7.88 -22.41 12.74
N ASN A 598 -8.83 -22.33 13.66
CA ASN A 598 -8.77 -21.40 14.78
C ASN A 598 -8.03 -22.00 15.99
N TYR A 599 -7.53 -21.16 16.90
CA TYR A 599 -6.95 -21.62 18.16
C TYR A 599 -7.97 -22.41 19.00
N VAL A 600 -9.07 -21.75 19.33
CA VAL A 600 -10.32 -22.34 19.85
C VAL A 600 -11.45 -21.75 19.00
N SER A 601 -12.43 -22.54 18.57
CA SER A 601 -13.50 -21.98 17.75
C SER A 601 -14.55 -21.23 18.58
N VAL A 602 -15.14 -21.90 19.57
CA VAL A 602 -16.07 -21.26 20.51
C VAL A 602 -15.62 -21.54 21.94
N LYS A 603 -15.42 -20.48 22.74
CA LYS A 603 -15.22 -20.57 24.18
C LYS A 603 -16.43 -19.97 24.90
N LEU A 604 -16.95 -20.68 25.89
CA LEU A 604 -18.03 -20.24 26.77
C LEU A 604 -17.50 -20.20 28.21
N GLU A 605 -17.63 -19.03 28.84
CA GLU A 605 -17.24 -18.74 30.23
C GLU A 605 -18.47 -18.22 30.98
N ASP A 606 -18.62 -18.56 32.26
CA ASP A 606 -19.81 -18.34 33.07
C ASP A 606 -21.11 -18.94 32.47
N ASN A 607 -20.98 -19.93 31.61
CA ASN A 607 -22.09 -20.56 30.91
C ASN A 607 -22.86 -21.54 31.81
N ASN A 608 -24.15 -21.77 31.55
CA ASN A 608 -25.01 -22.65 32.38
C ASN A 608 -25.49 -23.92 31.66
N GLY A 609 -24.98 -24.19 30.46
CA GLY A 609 -25.30 -25.36 29.66
C GLY A 609 -26.60 -25.25 28.85
N LEU A 610 -27.32 -24.12 28.95
CA LEU A 610 -28.53 -23.84 28.16
C LEU A 610 -28.24 -23.14 26.83
N GLU A 611 -26.98 -22.84 26.53
CA GLU A 611 -26.56 -22.18 25.31
C GLU A 611 -26.88 -23.05 24.07
N VAL A 612 -27.24 -22.41 22.95
CA VAL A 612 -27.67 -23.10 21.73
C VAL A 612 -26.56 -23.08 20.68
N LEU A 613 -25.88 -24.21 20.50
CA LEU A 613 -24.84 -24.39 19.49
C LEU A 613 -25.34 -25.38 18.44
N LYS A 614 -25.61 -24.92 17.22
CA LYS A 614 -26.15 -25.81 16.18
C LYS A 614 -25.79 -25.38 14.76
N ASN A 615 -25.92 -26.30 13.81
CA ASN A 615 -25.72 -26.01 12.39
C ASN A 615 -24.34 -25.41 12.08
N ASN A 616 -23.28 -25.73 12.83
CA ASN A 616 -21.95 -25.15 12.61
C ASN A 616 -20.99 -26.16 11.97
N ILE A 617 -19.95 -25.67 11.31
CA ILE A 617 -18.80 -26.47 10.87
C ILE A 617 -17.59 -26.08 11.73
N PHE A 618 -17.02 -27.05 12.45
CA PHE A 618 -15.79 -26.90 13.21
C PHE A 618 -14.69 -27.74 12.59
N TYR A 619 -13.67 -27.09 12.05
CA TYR A 619 -12.62 -27.75 11.29
C TYR A 619 -11.23 -27.33 11.77
N THR A 620 -10.43 -28.33 12.19
CA THR A 620 -9.02 -28.20 12.52
C THR A 620 -8.73 -27.05 13.50
N SER A 621 -9.46 -27.00 14.62
CA SER A 621 -9.07 -26.07 15.70
C SER A 621 -7.81 -26.59 16.40
N LEU A 622 -6.87 -25.71 16.74
CA LEU A 622 -5.58 -26.09 17.33
C LEU A 622 -5.76 -26.78 18.68
N LEU A 623 -6.62 -26.23 19.54
CA LEU A 623 -6.92 -26.79 20.85
C LEU A 623 -8.30 -27.43 20.90
N TYR A 624 -9.36 -26.64 20.71
CA TYR A 624 -10.73 -27.11 20.86
C TYR A 624 -11.67 -26.53 19.81
N SER A 625 -12.59 -27.36 19.30
CA SER A 625 -13.77 -26.87 18.58
C SER A 625 -14.66 -26.08 19.52
N ILE A 626 -15.07 -26.68 20.63
CA ILE A 626 -15.86 -26.00 21.66
C ILE A 626 -15.16 -26.19 23.01
N GLN A 627 -15.01 -25.11 23.76
CA GLN A 627 -14.55 -25.13 25.14
C GLN A 627 -15.61 -24.46 26.02
N ALA A 628 -16.24 -25.21 26.91
CA ALA A 628 -17.22 -24.66 27.85
C ALA A 628 -16.81 -24.90 29.30
N GLU A 629 -17.24 -24.05 30.23
CA GLU A 629 -17.06 -24.28 31.65
C GLU A 629 -18.11 -25.28 32.18
N THR A 630 -19.39 -25.01 31.91
CA THR A 630 -20.49 -25.94 32.16
C THR A 630 -20.80 -26.74 30.90
N ALA A 631 -21.08 -28.03 31.07
CA ALA A 631 -21.36 -28.94 29.96
C ALA A 631 -22.49 -28.43 29.05
N VAL A 632 -22.23 -28.36 27.75
CA VAL A 632 -23.21 -27.92 26.72
C VAL A 632 -23.42 -29.00 25.66
N THR A 633 -24.58 -29.02 25.01
CA THR A 633 -24.87 -29.92 23.88
C THR A 633 -24.90 -29.14 22.57
N TYR A 634 -24.24 -29.64 21.53
CA TYR A 634 -24.30 -29.07 20.17
C TYR A 634 -24.89 -30.06 19.17
N THR A 635 -25.64 -29.58 18.18
CA THR A 635 -26.44 -30.42 17.27
C THR A 635 -26.22 -30.04 15.80
N ASN A 636 -26.57 -30.94 14.88
CA ASN A 636 -26.67 -30.66 13.44
C ASN A 636 -25.38 -30.06 12.84
N SER A 637 -24.22 -30.47 13.34
CA SER A 637 -22.93 -29.81 13.09
C SER A 637 -21.91 -30.78 12.53
N VAL A 638 -20.88 -30.26 11.85
CA VAL A 638 -19.70 -31.04 11.47
C VAL A 638 -18.57 -30.68 12.42
N GLU A 639 -17.84 -31.67 12.92
CA GLU A 639 -16.71 -31.47 13.82
C GLU A 639 -15.53 -32.35 13.44
N ASN A 640 -14.32 -31.79 13.41
CA ASN A 640 -13.09 -32.56 13.20
C ASN A 640 -11.98 -32.21 14.22
N ALA A 641 -12.32 -31.64 15.37
CA ALA A 641 -11.37 -31.45 16.46
C ALA A 641 -12.00 -31.84 17.80
N VAL A 642 -11.21 -31.80 18.87
CA VAL A 642 -11.66 -32.16 20.21
C VAL A 642 -12.55 -31.05 20.78
N SER A 643 -13.58 -31.40 21.53
CA SER A 643 -14.35 -30.46 22.34
C SER A 643 -14.19 -30.75 23.83
N PHE A 644 -14.17 -29.70 24.65
CA PHE A 644 -14.03 -29.76 26.11
C PHE A 644 -15.34 -29.30 26.77
N ASN A 645 -15.91 -30.16 27.62
CA ASN A 645 -17.24 -29.96 28.22
C ASN A 645 -18.33 -29.62 27.18
N ALA A 646 -18.23 -30.17 25.98
CA ALA A 646 -19.31 -30.15 25.00
C ALA A 646 -19.60 -31.58 24.55
N THR A 647 -20.88 -31.94 24.54
CA THR A 647 -21.34 -33.28 24.15
C THR A 647 -22.06 -33.20 22.81
N THR A 648 -21.78 -34.16 21.93
CA THR A 648 -22.49 -34.31 20.66
C THR A 648 -23.96 -34.61 20.91
N GLY A 649 -24.86 -33.80 20.35
CA GLY A 649 -26.29 -34.08 20.29
C GLY A 649 -26.69 -34.76 18.97
N ALA A 650 -27.93 -34.54 18.55
CA ALA A 650 -28.47 -35.07 17.30
C ALA A 650 -27.69 -34.57 16.07
N GLN A 651 -27.55 -35.44 15.06
CA GLN A 651 -27.02 -35.14 13.73
C GLN A 651 -25.67 -34.40 13.72
N VAL A 652 -24.76 -34.79 14.61
CA VAL A 652 -23.35 -34.35 14.54
C VAL A 652 -22.53 -35.35 13.74
N ILE A 653 -21.80 -34.88 12.73
CA ILE A 653 -20.90 -35.70 11.91
C ILE A 653 -19.46 -35.40 12.30
N ARG A 654 -18.71 -36.45 12.65
CA ARG A 654 -17.27 -36.36 12.91
C ARG A 654 -16.46 -36.74 11.67
N SER A 655 -16.39 -35.83 10.71
CA SER A 655 -15.67 -36.04 9.47
C SER A 655 -14.95 -34.79 9.03
N HIS A 656 -13.94 -34.95 8.18
CA HIS A 656 -13.31 -33.85 7.50
C HIS A 656 -14.33 -33.15 6.57
N PRO A 657 -14.67 -31.87 6.78
CA PRO A 657 -15.39 -31.10 5.76
C PRO A 657 -14.39 -30.89 4.62
N HIS A 658 -14.63 -31.47 3.45
CA HIS A 658 -13.74 -31.17 2.34
C HIS A 658 -14.13 -29.76 1.83
N TYR A 659 -13.17 -28.90 1.50
CA TYR A 659 -13.38 -27.58 0.86
C TYR A 659 -12.62 -27.56 -0.47
N ILE A 660 -13.12 -26.87 -1.50
CA ILE A 660 -12.45 -26.73 -2.80
C ILE A 660 -11.25 -25.80 -2.62
N ASN A 661 -10.10 -26.39 -2.28
CA ASN A 661 -8.81 -25.78 -2.61
C ASN A 661 -8.28 -26.50 -3.85
N ASP A 662 -8.44 -25.89 -5.02
CA ASP A 662 -8.06 -26.49 -6.32
C ASP A 662 -6.58 -26.33 -6.67
N GLY A 663 -5.77 -25.85 -5.71
CA GLY A 663 -4.34 -25.69 -5.91
C GLY A 663 -4.06 -24.53 -6.87
N TYR A 664 -3.36 -23.51 -6.37
CA TYR A 664 -2.83 -22.41 -7.16
C TYR A 664 -3.75 -21.22 -7.50
N VAL A 665 -4.82 -20.98 -6.73
CA VAL A 665 -5.57 -19.71 -6.80
C VAL A 665 -5.26 -18.88 -5.56
N SER A 666 -4.99 -17.58 -5.73
CA SER A 666 -4.62 -16.68 -4.63
C SER A 666 -5.66 -16.72 -3.49
N LEU A 667 -5.22 -16.45 -2.26
CA LEU A 667 -6.06 -16.44 -1.05
C LEU A 667 -7.30 -15.54 -1.15
N GLU A 668 -7.32 -14.59 -2.08
CA GLU A 668 -8.45 -13.71 -2.40
C GLU A 668 -9.61 -14.44 -3.11
N VAL A 669 -9.38 -15.65 -3.64
CA VAL A 669 -10.35 -16.46 -4.41
C VAL A 669 -10.57 -17.82 -3.76
N MET A 670 -10.33 -17.95 -2.44
CA MET A 670 -10.65 -19.17 -1.70
C MET A 670 -12.17 -19.39 -1.77
N ASP A 671 -12.60 -20.17 -2.75
CA ASP A 671 -13.98 -20.55 -2.97
C ASP A 671 -14.34 -21.53 -1.85
N LEU A 672 -15.07 -21.05 -0.84
CA LEU A 672 -15.55 -21.83 0.30
C LEU A 672 -16.66 -22.81 -0.09
N VAL A 673 -16.64 -23.29 -1.33
CA VAL A 673 -17.44 -24.42 -1.75
C VAL A 673 -16.87 -25.65 -1.05
N LEU A 674 -17.64 -26.25 -0.14
CA LEU A 674 -17.28 -27.53 0.47
C LEU A 674 -17.09 -28.57 -0.65
N LYS A 675 -15.90 -29.17 -0.74
CA LYS A 675 -15.72 -30.45 -1.43
C LYS A 675 -16.64 -31.49 -0.73
N SER A 676 -17.54 -32.11 -1.46
CA SER A 676 -18.01 -33.47 -1.21
C SER A 676 -16.90 -34.50 -1.41
N ARG A 677 -17.11 -35.68 -0.83
CA ARG A 677 -16.22 -36.84 -0.89
C ARG A 677 -16.23 -37.56 -2.25
N GLU A 678 -16.87 -37.02 -3.29
CA GLU A 678 -16.90 -37.59 -4.64
C GLU A 678 -16.43 -36.60 -5.71
N LEU A 679 -15.21 -36.82 -6.17
CA LEU A 679 -14.61 -36.31 -7.39
C LEU A 679 -15.45 -36.75 -8.61
N GLY A 680 -16.47 -35.96 -8.89
CA GLY A 680 -17.20 -35.92 -10.16
C GLY A 680 -18.32 -34.87 -10.24
N TYR A 681 -18.87 -34.44 -9.10
CA TYR A 681 -19.90 -33.42 -8.80
C TYR A 681 -21.11 -33.21 -9.73
N LYS A 682 -22.30 -33.42 -9.13
CA LYS A 682 -23.34 -32.38 -9.04
C LYS A 682 -24.05 -32.50 -7.69
N PHE A 683 -23.88 -31.47 -6.85
CA PHE A 683 -24.60 -31.19 -5.60
C PHE A 683 -24.48 -32.23 -4.49
N GLU A 684 -23.78 -31.86 -3.41
CA GLU A 684 -24.24 -31.92 -2.02
C GLU A 684 -23.00 -31.80 -1.08
N SER A 685 -22.91 -30.69 -0.34
CA SER A 685 -21.93 -30.52 0.76
C SER A 685 -22.13 -31.64 1.79
N PRO A 686 -21.10 -32.20 2.45
CA PRO A 686 -21.31 -33.17 3.54
C PRO A 686 -22.12 -32.58 4.72
N ALA A 687 -22.28 -31.26 4.75
CA ALA A 687 -23.12 -30.53 5.68
C ALA A 687 -24.48 -30.12 5.08
N ILE A 688 -24.77 -30.35 3.79
CA ILE A 688 -26.08 -30.03 3.21
C ILE A 688 -27.15 -30.93 3.79
N ARG A 689 -28.32 -30.36 4.08
CA ARG A 689 -29.42 -31.02 4.80
C ARG A 689 -29.04 -31.56 6.18
N LEU A 690 -27.85 -31.23 6.69
CA LEU A 690 -27.45 -31.58 8.04
C LEU A 690 -28.06 -30.61 9.05
N ALA A 691 -28.25 -29.35 8.67
CA ALA A 691 -28.87 -28.36 9.53
C ALA A 691 -30.35 -28.71 9.81
N ASP A 692 -30.87 -28.29 10.97
CA ASP A 692 -32.27 -28.55 11.35
C ASP A 692 -33.31 -27.84 10.47
N ASP A 693 -32.89 -26.87 9.66
CA ASP A 693 -33.70 -26.19 8.65
C ASP A 693 -33.57 -26.81 7.25
N LEU A 694 -32.96 -28.00 7.16
CA LEU A 694 -32.65 -28.73 5.92
C LEU A 694 -31.65 -28.01 5.00
N LYS A 695 -31.01 -26.94 5.47
CA LYS A 695 -29.94 -26.26 4.74
C LYS A 695 -28.58 -26.86 5.05
N ASN A 696 -27.54 -26.18 4.59
CA ASN A 696 -26.17 -26.51 4.93
C ASN A 696 -25.87 -26.14 6.38
N ALA A 697 -25.26 -27.06 7.14
CA ALA A 697 -24.54 -26.64 8.35
C ALA A 697 -23.34 -25.78 7.92
N GLY A 698 -23.05 -24.71 8.65
CA GLY A 698 -22.08 -23.70 8.25
C GLY A 698 -22.72 -22.42 7.70
N SER A 699 -21.88 -21.48 7.25
CA SER A 699 -22.31 -20.13 6.85
C SER A 699 -22.72 -20.01 5.39
N VAL A 700 -22.24 -20.93 4.54
CA VAL A 700 -22.49 -20.88 3.10
C VAL A 700 -23.83 -21.52 2.77
N GLU A 701 -24.76 -20.72 2.28
CA GLU A 701 -26.02 -21.19 1.70
C GLU A 701 -25.75 -21.65 0.25
N PHE A 702 -26.07 -22.90 -0.03
CA PHE A 702 -26.01 -23.44 -1.40
C PHE A 702 -27.42 -23.46 -1.98
N GLU A 703 -27.60 -22.76 -3.08
CA GLU A 703 -28.78 -22.92 -3.93
C GLU A 703 -28.44 -23.89 -5.08
N ILE A 704 -29.17 -25.00 -5.14
CA ILE A 704 -29.10 -25.93 -6.27
C ILE A 704 -29.88 -25.28 -7.42
N ALA A 705 -29.18 -24.51 -8.27
CA ALA A 705 -29.74 -24.05 -9.53
C ALA A 705 -29.82 -25.24 -10.52
N ASP A 706 -30.90 -26.01 -10.43
CA ASP A 706 -31.23 -27.11 -11.34
C ASP A 706 -31.67 -26.61 -12.73
N GLY A 707 -30.81 -25.85 -13.39
CA GLY A 707 -30.86 -25.75 -14.84
C GLY A 707 -30.53 -27.13 -15.42
N SER A 708 -31.52 -27.81 -16.01
CA SER A 708 -31.30 -29.04 -16.77
C SER A 708 -30.21 -28.78 -17.81
N ARG A 709 -29.05 -29.45 -17.67
CA ARG A 709 -28.01 -29.38 -18.69
C ARG A 709 -28.43 -30.28 -19.84
N THR A 710 -28.55 -29.72 -21.04
CA THR A 710 -28.70 -30.48 -22.28
C THR A 710 -27.32 -30.84 -22.82
N TRP A 711 -27.18 -32.05 -23.34
CA TRP A 711 -25.93 -32.55 -23.92
C TRP A 711 -26.15 -32.88 -25.39
N ASP A 712 -25.25 -32.41 -26.25
CA ASP A 712 -25.17 -32.90 -27.63
C ASP A 712 -24.51 -34.29 -27.62
N THR A 713 -25.08 -35.22 -28.38
CA THR A 713 -24.62 -36.62 -28.41
C THR A 713 -24.01 -36.96 -29.77
N ILE A 714 -22.82 -37.56 -29.76
CA ILE A 714 -22.19 -38.14 -30.96
C ILE A 714 -21.94 -39.63 -30.75
N TYR A 715 -22.10 -40.41 -31.82
CA TYR A 715 -21.75 -41.84 -31.86
C TYR A 715 -20.59 -42.03 -32.83
N VAL A 716 -19.55 -42.71 -32.37
CA VAL A 716 -18.31 -42.97 -33.12
C VAL A 716 -17.92 -44.44 -32.97
N MET A 717 -17.09 -44.94 -33.90
CA MET A 717 -16.51 -46.29 -33.80
C MET A 717 -15.82 -46.52 -32.45
N LYS A 718 -15.86 -47.75 -31.93
CA LYS A 718 -15.26 -48.11 -30.63
C LYS A 718 -13.73 -47.94 -30.66
N PRO A 719 -13.14 -47.09 -29.78
CA PRO A 719 -11.69 -46.95 -29.68
C PRO A 719 -11.03 -48.10 -28.92
N LYS A 720 -9.71 -48.20 -29.00
CA LYS A 720 -8.87 -48.80 -27.96
C LYS A 720 -8.89 -47.90 -26.74
N ILE A 721 -9.30 -48.44 -25.60
CA ILE A 721 -9.45 -47.69 -24.35
C ILE A 721 -8.24 -47.98 -23.45
N LYS A 722 -7.51 -46.93 -23.06
CA LYS A 722 -6.44 -47.00 -22.06
C LYS A 722 -6.82 -46.16 -20.86
N LYS A 723 -6.95 -46.79 -19.69
CA LYS A 723 -7.25 -46.12 -18.42
C LYS A 723 -6.02 -46.14 -17.52
N GLY A 724 -5.67 -44.99 -16.96
CA GLY A 724 -4.54 -44.80 -16.06
C GLY A 724 -4.86 -43.81 -14.94
N TYR A 725 -3.94 -43.68 -13.99
CA TYR A 725 -4.09 -42.79 -12.84
C TYR A 725 -2.82 -41.98 -12.63
N ASN A 726 -2.95 -40.66 -12.63
CA ASN A 726 -1.83 -39.76 -12.36
C ASN A 726 -2.00 -39.16 -10.95
N PRO A 727 -1.00 -39.27 -10.06
CA PRO A 727 -1.08 -38.64 -8.75
C PRO A 727 -1.04 -37.12 -8.89
N VAL A 728 -1.72 -36.41 -7.98
CA VAL A 728 -1.70 -34.95 -7.86
C VAL A 728 -0.90 -34.61 -6.60
N GLY A 729 0.06 -33.68 -6.72
CA GLY A 729 0.91 -33.29 -5.59
C GLY A 729 1.79 -34.42 -5.07
N ALA A 730 2.29 -35.29 -5.97
CA ALA A 730 3.14 -36.40 -5.56
C ALA A 730 4.47 -35.88 -4.99
N ILE A 731 4.80 -36.28 -3.77
CA ILE A 731 6.09 -36.04 -3.12
C ILE A 731 6.72 -37.40 -2.84
N GLU A 732 7.98 -37.56 -3.23
CA GLU A 732 8.80 -38.71 -2.91
C GLU A 732 10.00 -38.23 -2.09
N THR A 733 10.12 -38.71 -0.85
CA THR A 733 11.22 -38.42 0.05
C THR A 733 12.06 -39.68 0.23
N ILE A 734 13.31 -39.63 -0.25
CA ILE A 734 14.26 -40.73 -0.08
C ILE A 734 15.18 -40.39 1.10
N TYR A 735 15.10 -41.19 2.16
CA TYR A 735 15.95 -41.06 3.35
C TYR A 735 17.36 -41.58 3.09
N LYS A 736 18.30 -41.19 3.96
CA LYS A 736 19.72 -41.53 3.82
C LYS A 736 20.01 -43.03 3.93
N ASP A 737 19.13 -43.80 4.56
CA ASP A 737 19.17 -45.26 4.65
C ASP A 737 18.59 -45.95 3.40
N GLY A 738 18.01 -45.18 2.47
CA GLY A 738 17.39 -45.67 1.25
C GLY A 738 15.89 -45.91 1.38
N ASP A 739 15.27 -45.65 2.54
CA ASP A 739 13.81 -45.74 2.69
C ASP A 739 13.12 -44.63 1.89
N VAL A 740 11.95 -44.96 1.34
CA VAL A 740 11.17 -44.06 0.49
C VAL A 740 9.82 -43.80 1.16
N ASP A 741 9.54 -42.54 1.49
CA ASP A 741 8.22 -42.07 1.89
C ASP A 741 7.55 -41.33 0.72
N THR A 742 6.31 -41.71 0.43
CA THR A 742 5.56 -41.15 -0.70
C THR A 742 4.25 -40.58 -0.24
N TYR A 743 3.97 -39.35 -0.66
CA TYR A 743 2.72 -38.64 -0.38
C TYR A 743 2.05 -38.20 -1.68
N ARG A 744 0.72 -38.15 -1.71
CA ARG A 744 -0.08 -37.54 -2.79
C ARG A 744 -1.29 -36.83 -2.19
N ASP A 745 -1.67 -35.68 -2.75
CA ASP A 745 -2.88 -34.96 -2.36
C ASP A 745 -4.15 -35.66 -2.88
N SER A 746 -4.07 -36.15 -4.12
CA SER A 746 -5.20 -36.78 -4.82
C SER A 746 -4.70 -37.60 -6.01
N SER A 747 -5.61 -38.10 -6.83
CA SER A 747 -5.31 -38.75 -8.11
C SER A 747 -6.27 -38.28 -9.19
N THR A 748 -5.81 -38.31 -10.43
CA THR A 748 -6.62 -38.04 -11.62
C THR A 748 -6.70 -39.31 -12.44
N GLU A 749 -7.93 -39.74 -12.75
CA GLU A 749 -8.17 -40.78 -13.72
C GLU A 749 -7.97 -40.21 -15.12
N VAL A 750 -7.07 -40.83 -15.88
CA VAL A 750 -6.77 -40.50 -17.28
C VAL A 750 -7.38 -41.59 -18.15
N LEU A 751 -8.28 -41.18 -19.05
CA LEU A 751 -8.90 -42.03 -20.04
C LEU A 751 -8.40 -41.60 -21.42
N LYS A 752 -7.57 -42.43 -22.06
CA LYS A 752 -7.08 -42.21 -23.43
C LYS A 752 -7.83 -43.12 -24.39
N LEU A 753 -8.46 -42.52 -25.40
CA LEU A 753 -9.17 -43.22 -26.46
C LEU A 753 -8.34 -43.14 -27.75
N GLU A 754 -7.98 -44.29 -28.32
CA GLU A 754 -7.13 -44.39 -29.51
C GLU A 754 -7.87 -45.13 -30.64
N TRP A 755 -7.86 -44.56 -31.84
CA TRP A 755 -8.45 -45.17 -33.03
C TRP A 755 -7.38 -45.50 -34.06
N ASP A 756 -7.25 -46.79 -34.39
CA ASP A 756 -6.31 -47.25 -35.43
C ASP A 756 -6.73 -46.78 -36.83
N SER A 757 -8.05 -46.69 -37.05
CA SER A 757 -8.66 -46.23 -38.31
C SER A 757 -9.99 -45.54 -38.02
N LEU A 758 -10.17 -44.32 -38.53
CA LEU A 758 -11.44 -43.58 -38.49
C LEU A 758 -12.01 -43.39 -39.87
N THR A 759 -13.34 -43.56 -39.98
CA THR A 759 -14.08 -43.05 -41.14
C THR A 759 -14.06 -41.51 -41.12
N GLU A 760 -14.17 -40.88 -42.29
CA GLU A 760 -14.22 -39.42 -42.34
C GLU A 760 -15.41 -38.85 -41.54
N SER A 761 -16.55 -39.55 -41.54
CA SER A 761 -17.71 -39.14 -40.76
C SER A 761 -17.43 -39.11 -39.25
N ASP A 762 -16.76 -40.13 -38.70
CA ASP A 762 -16.44 -40.18 -37.28
C ASP A 762 -15.33 -39.18 -36.91
N PHE A 763 -14.36 -38.98 -37.80
CA PHE A 763 -13.32 -37.96 -37.61
C PHE A 763 -13.93 -36.55 -37.48
N GLN A 764 -14.88 -36.18 -38.33
CA GLN A 764 -15.55 -34.87 -38.23
C GLN A 764 -16.38 -34.71 -36.94
N LYS A 765 -17.01 -35.79 -36.45
CA LYS A 765 -17.71 -35.78 -35.15
C LYS A 765 -16.73 -35.56 -33.99
N LEU A 766 -15.58 -36.23 -34.02
CA LEU A 766 -14.53 -36.08 -33.01
C LEU A 766 -13.87 -34.70 -33.06
N LEU A 767 -13.70 -34.10 -34.26
CA LEU A 767 -13.28 -32.70 -34.39
C LEU A 767 -14.31 -31.74 -33.81
N THR A 768 -15.61 -32.00 -34.00
CA THR A 768 -16.67 -31.19 -33.39
C THR A 768 -16.58 -31.22 -31.86
N LEU A 769 -16.32 -32.40 -31.27
CA LEU A 769 -16.05 -32.53 -29.85
C LEU A 769 -14.81 -31.75 -29.42
N TYR A 770 -13.72 -31.84 -30.20
CA TYR A 770 -12.45 -31.16 -29.90
C TYR A 770 -12.55 -29.63 -29.99
N PHE A 771 -13.33 -29.09 -30.93
CA PHE A 771 -13.53 -27.65 -31.07
C PHE A 771 -14.70 -27.10 -30.24
N CYS A 772 -15.32 -27.94 -29.40
CA CYS A 772 -16.36 -27.48 -28.48
C CYS A 772 -15.79 -26.46 -27.49
N SER A 773 -16.53 -25.37 -27.24
CA SER A 773 -16.13 -24.35 -26.28
C SER A 773 -16.12 -24.87 -24.83
N ASN A 774 -16.86 -25.94 -24.56
CA ASN A 774 -16.90 -26.62 -23.27
C ASN A 774 -16.14 -27.94 -23.36
N ASN A 775 -15.14 -28.11 -22.50
CA ASN A 775 -14.35 -29.33 -22.45
C ASN A 775 -14.98 -30.44 -21.59
N LEU A 776 -16.15 -30.23 -20.98
CA LEU A 776 -16.84 -31.24 -20.20
C LEU A 776 -17.58 -32.22 -21.12
N VAL A 777 -17.29 -33.52 -20.98
CA VAL A 777 -17.81 -34.58 -21.86
C VAL A 777 -18.34 -35.73 -21.01
N GLN A 778 -19.49 -36.28 -21.38
CA GLN A 778 -19.99 -37.56 -20.86
C GLN A 778 -19.56 -38.68 -21.80
N ILE A 779 -18.87 -39.69 -21.27
CA ILE A 779 -18.38 -40.82 -22.04
C ILE A 779 -19.06 -42.09 -21.54
N THR A 780 -19.85 -42.72 -22.41
CA THR A 780 -20.45 -44.04 -22.19
C THR A 780 -19.59 -45.06 -22.94
N LEU A 781 -18.87 -45.91 -22.21
CA LEU A 781 -17.95 -46.89 -22.81
C LEU A 781 -18.69 -48.11 -23.40
N ASP A 782 -19.87 -48.41 -22.88
CA ASP A 782 -20.76 -49.46 -23.38
C ASP A 782 -22.21 -48.95 -23.49
N PRO A 783 -22.50 -48.12 -24.50
CA PRO A 783 -23.82 -47.50 -24.63
C PRO A 783 -24.94 -48.50 -24.98
N GLU A 784 -24.60 -49.72 -25.43
CA GLU A 784 -25.59 -50.73 -25.77
C GLU A 784 -26.08 -51.48 -24.53
N SER A 785 -25.16 -51.96 -23.68
CA SER A 785 -25.54 -52.69 -22.47
C SER A 785 -25.86 -51.78 -21.29
N GLU A 786 -25.23 -50.62 -21.21
CA GLU A 786 -25.30 -49.71 -20.04
C GLU A 786 -25.47 -48.24 -20.46
N PRO A 787 -26.57 -47.86 -21.15
CA PRO A 787 -26.77 -46.50 -21.66
C PRO A 787 -26.83 -45.43 -20.56
N GLY A 788 -27.11 -45.81 -19.31
CA GLY A 788 -27.12 -44.91 -18.14
C GLY A 788 -25.77 -44.79 -17.42
N VAL A 789 -24.77 -45.59 -17.78
CA VAL A 789 -23.47 -45.62 -17.09
C VAL A 789 -22.46 -44.84 -17.91
N TYR A 790 -22.23 -43.59 -17.49
CA TYR A 790 -21.25 -42.71 -18.11
C TYR A 790 -20.26 -42.18 -17.07
N GLY A 791 -19.04 -41.89 -17.52
CA GLY A 791 -18.12 -41.05 -16.78
C GLY A 791 -18.16 -39.61 -17.31
N THR A 792 -18.23 -38.63 -16.41
CA THR A 792 -18.01 -37.22 -16.78
C THR A 792 -16.52 -36.93 -16.72
N TYR A 793 -15.95 -36.51 -17.84
CA TYR A 793 -14.53 -36.18 -17.97
C TYR A 793 -14.35 -34.76 -18.54
N ARG A 794 -13.13 -34.24 -18.43
CA ARG A 794 -12.68 -33.07 -19.19
C ARG A 794 -11.76 -33.52 -20.32
N LEU A 795 -12.03 -33.06 -21.52
CA LEU A 795 -11.12 -33.19 -22.65
C LEU A 795 -9.83 -32.40 -22.35
N VAL A 796 -8.69 -33.07 -22.49
CA VAL A 796 -7.37 -32.47 -22.41
C VAL A 796 -6.99 -32.02 -23.81
N TYR A 797 -6.80 -30.72 -23.99
CA TYR A 797 -6.27 -30.15 -25.23
C TYR A 797 -4.74 -30.35 -25.28
N ASP A 798 -4.30 -31.59 -25.35
CA ASP A 798 -2.92 -31.92 -25.71
C ASP A 798 -2.74 -31.86 -27.24
N LYS A 799 -1.53 -32.18 -27.72
CA LYS A 799 -1.29 -32.28 -29.16
C LYS A 799 -2.14 -33.42 -29.70
N ILE A 800 -3.19 -33.12 -30.47
CA ILE A 800 -3.85 -34.14 -31.29
C ILE A 800 -2.77 -34.73 -32.20
N ASN A 801 -2.48 -36.01 -32.04
CA ASN A 801 -1.71 -36.73 -33.03
C ASN A 801 -2.63 -36.95 -34.24
N ALA A 802 -2.54 -36.04 -35.19
CA ALA A 802 -3.03 -36.26 -36.54
C ALA A 802 -1.80 -36.17 -37.44
N SER A 803 -1.16 -37.32 -37.72
CA SER A 803 0.12 -37.37 -38.44
C SER A 803 0.14 -36.38 -39.62
N PRO A 804 1.05 -35.38 -39.62
CA PRO A 804 1.12 -34.39 -40.69
C PRO A 804 1.52 -35.01 -42.04
N LYS A 805 1.95 -36.28 -42.07
CA LYS A 805 2.36 -36.97 -43.30
C LYS A 805 1.21 -37.59 -44.10
N ASN A 806 0.02 -37.83 -43.52
CA ASN A 806 -1.13 -38.41 -44.22
C ASN A 806 -2.42 -37.65 -43.90
N TRP A 807 -2.55 -36.43 -44.42
CA TRP A 807 -3.88 -35.79 -44.53
C TRP A 807 -4.71 -36.40 -45.67
N GLN A 808 -4.14 -37.32 -46.43
CA GLN A 808 -4.85 -38.17 -47.38
C GLN A 808 -5.44 -39.35 -46.60
N PHE A 809 -6.74 -39.55 -46.73
CA PHE A 809 -7.37 -40.83 -46.40
C PHE A 809 -6.63 -41.90 -47.20
N ASP A 810 -6.08 -42.91 -46.53
CA ASP A 810 -5.82 -44.16 -47.26
C ASP A 810 -7.19 -44.85 -47.50
N ASP A 811 -7.20 -45.94 -48.26
CA ASP A 811 -8.44 -46.67 -48.57
C ASP A 811 -9.15 -47.24 -47.30
N ILE A 812 -8.55 -47.09 -46.12
CA ILE A 812 -8.97 -47.66 -44.82
C ILE A 812 -9.36 -46.55 -43.82
N GLY A 813 -8.90 -45.30 -43.99
CA GLY A 813 -9.32 -44.13 -43.21
C GLY A 813 -8.18 -43.25 -42.70
N LYS A 814 -8.45 -42.51 -41.61
CA LYS A 814 -7.43 -41.75 -40.86
C LYS A 814 -6.85 -42.63 -39.77
N ASN A 815 -5.54 -42.80 -39.75
CA ASN A 815 -4.84 -43.61 -38.77
C ASN A 815 -4.25 -42.75 -37.63
N ASP A 816 -4.06 -43.38 -36.47
CA ASP A 816 -3.38 -42.83 -35.29
C ASP A 816 -4.03 -41.61 -34.63
N PHE A 817 -5.38 -41.55 -34.59
CA PHE A 817 -6.08 -40.49 -33.86
C PHE A 817 -6.27 -40.86 -32.39
N ASP A 818 -5.95 -39.94 -31.48
CA ASP A 818 -6.20 -40.12 -30.05
C ASP A 818 -6.80 -38.87 -29.38
N LEU A 819 -7.58 -39.11 -28.32
CA LEU A 819 -8.08 -38.08 -27.43
C LEU A 819 -7.84 -38.51 -25.98
N THR A 820 -7.34 -37.57 -25.17
CA THR A 820 -7.10 -37.76 -23.74
C THR A 820 -8.18 -37.05 -22.93
N PHE A 821 -8.80 -37.76 -22.01
CA PHE A 821 -9.79 -37.25 -21.08
C PHE A 821 -9.29 -37.42 -19.65
N LYS A 822 -9.57 -36.46 -18.78
CA LYS A 822 -9.21 -36.53 -17.36
C LYS A 822 -10.41 -36.24 -16.48
N ARG A 823 -10.52 -36.99 -15.39
CA ARG A 823 -11.38 -36.63 -14.25
C ARG A 823 -10.60 -36.83 -12.97
N ALA A 824 -11.02 -36.15 -11.93
CA ALA A 824 -10.46 -36.40 -10.62
C ALA A 824 -10.93 -37.79 -10.14
N TYR A 825 -10.06 -38.56 -9.48
CA TYR A 825 -10.33 -39.93 -9.05
C TYR A 825 -10.46 -39.99 -7.54
N ASN A 826 -11.69 -40.19 -7.04
CA ASN A 826 -11.90 -40.49 -5.64
C ASN A 826 -12.06 -41.99 -5.48
N GLU A 827 -11.09 -42.61 -4.81
CA GLU A 827 -11.33 -43.89 -4.17
C GLU A 827 -12.35 -43.61 -3.06
N GLY A 828 -13.54 -44.21 -3.14
CA GLY A 828 -14.53 -44.17 -2.07
C GLY A 828 -14.05 -44.95 -0.85
N LEU A 829 -13.04 -44.44 -0.15
CA LEU A 829 -12.56 -44.91 1.14
C LEU A 829 -12.98 -43.93 2.23
#